data_AF-A0A1B8AAA4-F1
#
_entry.id   AF-A0A1B8AAA4-F1
#
_cell.length_a   1.000
_cell.length_b   1.000
_cell.length_c   1.000
_cell.angle_alpha   90.00
_cell.angle_beta   90.00
_cell.angle_gamma   90.00
#
_symmetry.space_group_name_H-M   'P 1'
#
loop_
_entity.id
_entity.type
_entity.pdbx_description
1 polymer ?
#
loop_
_entity_poly.entity_id
_entity_poly.type
_entity_poly.pdbx_seq_one_letter_code
_entity_poly.pdbx_strand_id
1 'polypeptide(L)'
;MTINQSQSPTPFPDDCLPPEGEYESREALFEAINAWAATRGYAFITGRSTKEKTGRRTITYMCDRRRNHPIVSRERQRKTTTRITGCEFSILAKENKDRSTWTLRHRSDSRFSLHNHEPSQDTTAHPVLRTMSKEHLSQLTGLANAGIAPKEIRTYMRQNTDTIATQHDIYNRIADARREVCQGQSSINALADQLFREGFWSQFQTGPDGRVKAVLFAHPESVAYLQAYPDVLILDCTYKTNKYGMPLLDLIGVDSCQRSFCVVFAFLSGECEEDYFWALDRFRSLCENHRIRHPSVILTDRCLACMNAVDTCFPSSRPLLCLWHANKAVLRYCQPRFTRQTQGDNPRIEAWNEFYGHWHSIIKSPNEQTFHERVSEFEKKYLPDYIEEVRYIKTNWLDQYKEKLMKAWVNQHPHFDNVVTSRVEGIHWLLKSHLKVSTLDLFEAWRSIKHALLNQLAELKSNQAKQKIRTPIELSSALYGALTSGDPASDPSAHLRYDDPRAIHQRYVKSREDWYKAQPPGTWLGNRQYRKAMGLAQAFYPYALIHIPYGDVVFHNTNPRFSSGDVQERMARKRKTTANTWAHAREPLNSEPSRCGRKNEKIYYCMHCIHGIELEAHGHPIKKRRDRLIQDAFAKAGDMHAAKQLAKREETLRHAINHKAALEALIQLVTVRNLSYNCSSWPELHALISAVNPAADDLISLSHGSIQKLVSNSFRVHKDMLRRKLQSTPWKLHLSADVRSAPNHKAFLGICVKFVDPDAKEALQALLALSELPGLDGPGSHGGAEQWKLLQHVLEDYNIWNKVGFYTGDNHGSNDKLCHLLANYLQEKGVYWEAKTRRIRCHGHIVNLAVQAFLFIDSEEAARAALEHIEDTDESAFGTDFSERIKPQRAQGWRRLGPLGKVHNISIHMRENDYRWNEFKKRAGRSLGLDNDTRWNSWFLLLDTTLNLQSYVEWYQKKYYQDLRDDYLTPDEWSALGETRAFLQPFWKITQLTEGRYATLDRSLFTMDVLHKHYTQAFQKHSGNATLRSCIAASWAVFDKYYQLTDESPAYGAAIILHPSRRVAHIKKNWPKSWHKPVLDGVRKRWKDYYPGRDILRIYRIECVLRRFDIYRMPRFDRIRFEPDRT
;
A
#
# COMPACT_ATOMS: atom_id res chain seq x y z
N MET A 1 34.06 47.76 -8.51
CA MET A 1 34.06 49.16 -8.04
C MET A 1 35.39 49.42 -7.35
N THR A 2 35.94 50.58 -7.64
CA THR A 2 37.27 51.10 -7.35
C THR A 2 37.59 51.10 -5.85
N ILE A 3 38.80 50.69 -5.50
CA ILE A 3 39.37 50.78 -4.15
C ILE A 3 39.64 52.26 -3.87
N ASN A 4 39.00 52.82 -2.84
CA ASN A 4 39.31 54.15 -2.33
C ASN A 4 39.92 54.05 -0.93
N GLN A 5 40.89 54.93 -0.70
CA GLN A 5 41.82 54.98 0.42
C GLN A 5 41.18 55.46 1.74
N SER A 6 41.90 55.13 2.83
CA SER A 6 42.00 55.86 4.10
C SER A 6 40.71 56.23 4.84
N GLN A 7 40.37 55.43 5.85
CA GLN A 7 39.71 55.93 7.07
C GLN A 7 40.63 55.65 8.25
N SER A 8 40.98 56.71 8.97
CA SER A 8 41.57 56.65 10.31
C SER A 8 40.65 55.86 11.25
N PRO A 9 41.19 55.12 12.24
CA PRO A 9 40.35 54.45 13.22
C PRO A 9 39.66 55.53 14.05
N THR A 10 38.33 55.62 13.94
CA THR A 10 37.51 56.36 14.89
C THR A 10 37.81 55.83 16.30
N PRO A 11 38.13 56.68 17.29
CA PRO A 11 38.32 56.23 18.66
C PRO A 11 37.00 55.66 19.19
N PHE A 12 37.04 54.41 19.67
CA PHE A 12 35.93 53.78 20.38
C PHE A 12 35.69 54.50 21.73
N PRO A 13 34.44 54.62 22.20
CA PRO A 13 34.15 55.21 23.51
C PRO A 13 34.68 54.33 24.67
N ASP A 14 35.05 54.98 25.78
CA ASP A 14 35.59 54.35 27.01
C ASP A 14 34.63 53.36 27.71
N ASP A 15 33.38 53.27 27.25
CA ASP A 15 32.31 52.41 27.78
C ASP A 15 32.35 50.96 27.25
N CYS A 16 33.42 50.60 26.54
CA CYS A 16 33.61 49.30 25.88
C CYS A 16 34.59 48.34 26.57
N LEU A 17 35.08 48.64 27.78
CA LEU A 17 35.72 47.64 28.63
C LEU A 17 34.69 47.04 29.60
N PRO A 18 34.63 45.70 29.74
CA PRO A 18 33.79 45.10 30.77
C PRO A 18 34.25 45.59 32.15
N PRO A 19 33.32 45.93 33.06
CA PRO A 19 33.66 46.50 34.36
C PRO A 19 34.55 45.52 35.14
N GLU A 20 35.64 46.01 35.73
CA GLU A 20 36.46 45.19 36.61
C GLU A 20 35.63 44.73 37.82
N GLY A 21 35.85 43.50 38.26
CA GLY A 21 35.08 42.89 39.34
C GLY A 21 35.61 41.53 39.74
N GLU A 22 35.05 40.99 40.82
CA GLU A 22 35.33 39.64 41.31
C GLU A 22 34.16 38.71 41.00
N TYR A 23 34.48 37.47 40.65
CA TYR A 23 33.53 36.46 40.21
C TYR A 23 33.80 35.15 40.95
N GLU A 24 32.74 34.42 41.27
CA GLU A 24 32.79 33.16 42.04
C GLU A 24 33.45 32.01 41.27
N SER A 25 33.52 32.10 39.94
CA SER A 25 34.16 31.09 39.11
C SER A 25 34.67 31.66 37.80
N ARG A 26 35.52 30.89 37.13
CA ARG A 26 35.98 31.20 35.77
C ARG A 26 34.80 31.26 34.80
N GLU A 27 33.87 30.32 34.94
CA GLU A 27 32.69 30.17 34.10
C GLU A 27 31.76 31.37 34.27
N ALA A 28 31.48 31.77 35.52
CA ALA A 28 30.66 32.95 35.82
C ALA A 28 31.29 34.24 35.26
N LEU A 29 32.61 34.41 35.39
CA LEU A 29 33.33 35.54 34.79
C LEU A 29 33.19 35.51 33.26
N PHE A 30 33.39 34.35 32.63
CA PHE A 30 33.32 34.21 31.17
C PHE A 30 31.92 34.47 30.61
N GLU A 31 30.88 34.05 31.32
CA GLU A 31 29.49 34.35 31.00
C GLU A 31 29.19 35.84 31.15
N ALA A 32 29.62 36.46 32.26
CA ALA A 32 29.40 37.88 32.52
C ALA A 32 30.04 38.78 31.46
N ILE A 33 31.30 38.54 31.08
CA ILE A 33 31.97 39.35 30.05
C ILE A 33 31.34 39.16 28.67
N ASN A 34 30.82 37.97 28.34
CA ASN A 34 30.17 37.72 27.06
C ASN A 34 28.74 38.25 27.04
N ALA A 35 28.01 38.24 28.15
CA ALA A 35 26.72 38.92 28.28
C ALA A 35 26.89 40.44 28.10
N TRP A 36 27.92 41.01 28.72
CA TRP A 36 28.28 42.42 28.56
C TRP A 36 28.70 42.78 27.13
N ALA A 37 29.46 41.89 26.45
CA ALA A 37 29.93 42.10 25.08
C ALA A 37 28.83 41.89 24.04
N ALA A 38 27.90 40.96 24.27
CA ALA A 38 26.82 40.62 23.33
C ALA A 38 25.91 41.80 23.05
N THR A 39 25.55 42.60 24.06
CA THR A 39 24.73 43.82 23.88
C THR A 39 25.44 44.91 23.10
N ARG A 40 26.76 44.79 22.90
CA ARG A 40 27.63 45.74 22.20
C ARG A 40 28.14 45.20 20.87
N GLY A 41 27.62 44.06 20.39
CA GLY A 41 27.98 43.48 19.09
C GLY A 41 29.38 42.83 19.07
N TYR A 42 29.91 42.41 20.22
CA TYR A 42 31.22 41.78 20.37
C TYR A 42 31.14 40.46 21.14
N ALA A 43 32.23 39.69 21.12
CA ALA A 43 32.33 38.47 21.91
C ALA A 43 33.78 38.14 22.29
N PHE A 44 33.94 37.49 23.45
CA PHE A 44 35.21 37.03 23.98
C PHE A 44 35.40 35.52 23.80
N ILE A 45 36.62 35.12 23.42
CA ILE A 45 37.08 33.74 23.45
C ILE A 45 38.22 33.58 24.45
N THR A 46 38.41 32.36 24.95
CA THR A 46 39.57 32.02 25.78
C THR A 46 40.85 32.06 24.94
N GLY A 47 41.82 32.83 25.41
CA GLY A 47 43.16 32.95 24.85
C GLY A 47 44.22 32.19 25.64
N ARG A 48 45.38 32.84 25.85
CA ARG A 48 46.50 32.25 26.60
C ARG A 48 46.12 32.06 28.06
N SER A 49 46.41 30.88 28.61
CA SER A 49 46.35 30.60 30.04
C SER A 49 47.77 30.37 30.56
N THR A 50 48.18 31.12 31.58
CA THR A 50 49.50 31.01 32.21
C THR A 50 49.33 30.62 33.67
N LYS A 51 50.11 29.65 34.12
CA LYS A 51 50.17 29.23 35.52
C LYS A 51 51.40 29.85 36.18
N GLU A 52 51.19 30.60 37.26
CA GLU A 52 52.27 31.16 38.07
C GLU A 52 52.98 30.06 38.87
N LYS A 53 54.19 30.35 39.40
CA LYS A 53 54.93 29.44 40.28
C LYS A 53 54.14 29.04 41.54
N THR A 54 53.22 29.89 41.98
CA THR A 54 52.28 29.69 43.10
C THR A 54 51.10 28.74 42.76
N GLY A 55 51.01 28.32 41.50
CA GLY A 55 49.94 27.49 40.97
C GLY A 55 48.71 28.23 40.48
N ARG A 56 48.63 29.55 40.68
CA ARG A 56 47.52 30.41 40.23
C ARG A 56 47.47 30.53 38.73
N ARG A 57 46.27 30.63 38.18
CA ARG A 57 46.03 30.79 36.74
C ARG A 57 45.69 32.23 36.40
N THR A 58 46.35 32.77 35.39
CA THR A 58 45.94 33.98 34.69
C THR A 58 45.51 33.60 33.28
N ILE A 59 44.29 33.97 32.91
CA ILE A 59 43.70 33.70 31.60
C ILE A 59 43.52 35.01 30.86
N THR A 60 43.94 35.06 29.60
CA THR A 60 43.63 36.17 28.71
C THR A 60 42.34 35.85 27.94
N TYR A 61 41.29 36.63 28.13
CA TYR A 61 40.12 36.62 27.23
C TYR A 61 40.35 37.64 26.12
N MET A 62 40.11 37.24 24.88
CA MET A 62 40.42 38.05 23.69
C MET A 62 39.23 38.12 22.75
N CYS A 63 39.20 39.13 21.89
CA CYS A 63 38.20 39.23 20.82
C CYS A 63 38.17 37.96 19.96
N ASP A 64 36.96 37.50 19.62
CA ASP A 64 36.75 36.30 18.82
C ASP A 64 37.26 36.38 17.36
N ARG A 65 37.64 37.59 16.90
CA ARG A 65 38.27 37.87 15.59
C ARG A 65 39.81 37.95 15.61
N ARG A 66 40.45 37.68 16.76
CA ARG A 66 41.91 37.81 16.95
C ARG A 66 42.81 36.82 16.20
N ARG A 67 42.35 35.59 15.89
CA ARG A 67 43.22 34.48 15.45
C ARG A 67 44.23 34.90 14.36
N ASN A 68 45.48 34.46 14.42
CA ASN A 68 46.43 34.73 13.33
C ASN A 68 46.05 33.91 12.07
N HIS A 69 46.31 34.43 10.87
CA HIS A 69 46.15 33.67 9.63
C HIS A 69 46.98 32.38 9.72
N PRO A 70 46.43 31.20 9.32
CA PRO A 70 47.21 29.98 9.30
C PRO A 70 48.42 30.17 8.38
N ILE A 71 49.61 29.79 8.87
CA ILE A 71 50.84 29.77 8.09
C ILE A 71 50.58 28.92 6.84
N VAL A 72 50.78 29.53 5.67
CA VAL A 72 50.52 28.92 4.37
C VAL A 72 51.48 27.75 4.17
N SER A 73 51.02 26.53 4.43
CA SER A 73 51.74 25.30 4.13
C SER A 73 50.80 24.27 3.48
N ARG A 74 51.04 24.08 2.17
CA ARG A 74 50.76 22.94 1.26
C ARG A 74 49.33 22.64 0.75
N GLU A 75 49.25 22.72 -0.59
CA GLU A 75 48.52 21.89 -1.59
C GLU A 75 46.99 21.75 -1.58
N ARG A 76 46.24 22.22 -0.56
CA ARG A 76 44.77 22.27 -0.63
C ARG A 76 44.20 23.60 -0.15
N GLN A 77 44.06 24.55 -1.08
CA GLN A 77 43.32 25.79 -0.84
C GLN A 77 41.81 25.55 -1.01
N ARG A 78 41.03 25.65 0.07
CA ARG A 78 39.57 25.84 -0.02
C ARG A 78 39.31 27.33 -0.29
N LYS A 79 38.49 27.64 -1.29
CA LYS A 79 38.00 29.02 -1.55
C LYS A 79 37.02 29.43 -0.43
N THR A 80 37.53 29.90 0.70
CA THR A 80 36.71 30.35 1.83
C THR A 80 37.10 31.76 2.27
N THR A 81 36.11 32.60 2.57
CA THR A 81 36.30 33.91 3.20
C THR A 81 36.58 33.74 4.70
N THR A 82 37.31 34.68 5.32
CA THR A 82 37.64 34.64 6.75
C THR A 82 37.03 35.82 7.50
N ARG A 83 36.51 35.56 8.71
CA ARG A 83 36.00 36.59 9.65
C ARG A 83 37.07 37.23 10.52
N ILE A 84 38.30 36.74 10.39
CA ILE A 84 39.43 37.08 11.24
C ILE A 84 39.99 38.44 10.81
N THR A 85 40.27 39.31 11.79
CA THR A 85 40.83 40.66 11.55
C THR A 85 42.16 40.88 12.27
N GLY A 86 42.63 39.92 13.07
CA GLY A 86 43.82 40.10 13.90
C GLY A 86 43.63 41.05 15.09
N CYS A 87 42.38 41.31 15.48
CA CYS A 87 42.03 42.22 16.59
C CYS A 87 42.78 41.88 17.88
N GLU A 88 43.44 42.87 18.51
CA GLU A 88 44.25 42.63 19.71
C GLU A 88 43.48 42.79 21.02
N PHE A 89 42.25 43.30 20.97
CA PHE A 89 41.40 43.54 22.13
C PHE A 89 41.40 42.34 23.08
N SER A 90 41.81 42.55 24.33
CA SER A 90 41.90 41.49 25.34
C SER A 90 41.97 41.99 26.79
N ILE A 91 41.41 41.19 27.69
CA ILE A 91 41.33 41.41 29.13
C ILE A 91 41.94 40.22 29.89
N LEU A 92 42.25 40.39 31.17
CA LEU A 92 42.85 39.37 32.03
C LEU A 92 41.88 38.91 33.11
N ALA A 93 41.72 37.60 33.26
CA ALA A 93 41.08 36.99 34.42
C ALA A 93 42.16 36.33 35.28
N LYS A 94 42.30 36.76 36.53
CA LYS A 94 43.30 36.25 37.47
C LYS A 94 42.61 35.49 38.59
N GLU A 95 43.06 34.26 38.83
CA GLU A 95 42.65 33.47 39.98
C GLU A 95 43.21 34.08 41.26
N ASN A 96 42.35 34.32 42.25
CA ASN A 96 42.71 34.95 43.52
C ASN A 96 43.50 34.01 44.44
N LYS A 97 44.02 34.57 45.55
CA LYS A 97 44.91 33.84 46.47
C LYS A 97 44.26 32.61 47.10
N ASP A 98 42.97 32.71 47.36
CA ASP A 98 42.06 31.72 47.95
C ASP A 98 41.67 30.60 46.97
N ARG A 99 41.89 30.78 45.66
CA ARG A 99 41.45 29.90 44.55
C ARG A 99 39.93 29.70 44.47
N SER A 100 39.15 30.45 45.24
CA SER A 100 37.69 30.44 45.20
C SER A 100 37.11 31.52 44.30
N THR A 101 37.87 32.55 43.96
CA THR A 101 37.37 33.69 43.18
C THR A 101 38.31 34.07 42.03
N TRP A 102 37.76 34.77 41.04
CA TRP A 102 38.46 35.26 39.86
C TRP A 102 38.26 36.77 39.70
N THR A 103 39.34 37.51 39.58
CA THR A 103 39.29 38.96 39.33
C THR A 103 39.50 39.28 37.86
N LEU A 104 38.61 40.09 37.30
CA LEU A 104 38.78 40.68 35.98
C LEU A 104 39.66 41.94 36.07
N ARG A 105 40.69 42.03 35.22
CA ARG A 105 41.60 43.17 35.10
C ARG A 105 41.80 43.59 33.65
N HIS A 106 41.87 44.90 33.43
CA HIS A 106 42.25 45.48 32.15
C HIS A 106 43.76 45.35 31.92
N ARG A 107 44.19 45.51 30.67
CA ARG A 107 45.61 45.50 30.31
C ARG A 107 46.10 46.94 30.18
N SER A 108 47.31 47.20 30.64
CA SER A 108 47.88 48.55 30.72
C SER A 108 48.20 49.21 29.37
N ASP A 109 48.30 48.43 28.29
CA ASP A 109 48.59 48.93 26.95
C ASP A 109 47.28 49.14 26.18
N SER A 110 47.09 50.36 25.64
CA SER A 110 45.86 50.80 24.97
C SER A 110 45.52 50.01 23.71
N ARG A 111 46.49 49.29 23.10
CA ARG A 111 46.21 48.37 21.98
C ARG A 111 45.24 47.25 22.36
N PHE A 112 45.13 46.90 23.65
CA PHE A 112 44.28 45.81 24.14
C PHE A 112 42.87 46.28 24.52
N SER A 113 42.61 47.58 24.49
CA SER A 113 41.29 48.18 24.73
C SER A 113 40.63 48.71 23.46
N LEU A 114 41.22 48.51 22.28
CA LEU A 114 40.69 48.97 20.98
C LEU A 114 40.39 47.81 20.04
N HIS A 115 39.20 47.82 19.44
CA HIS A 115 38.84 46.92 18.34
C HIS A 115 39.29 47.51 17.01
N ASN A 116 39.76 46.67 16.08
CA ASN A 116 40.15 47.09 14.72
C ASN A 116 39.05 46.81 13.68
N HIS A 117 37.82 46.61 14.13
CA HIS A 117 36.66 46.29 13.31
C HIS A 117 35.39 46.78 14.00
N GLU A 118 34.36 47.07 13.20
CA GLU A 118 33.05 47.46 13.70
C GLU A 118 32.33 46.34 14.49
N PRO A 119 31.36 46.71 15.37
CA PRO A 119 30.46 45.76 16.01
C PRO A 119 29.66 44.93 15.00
N SER A 120 29.32 43.70 15.37
CA SER A 120 28.38 42.89 14.59
C SER A 120 26.93 43.37 14.84
N GLN A 121 26.10 43.37 13.80
CA GLN A 121 24.69 43.75 13.90
C GLN A 121 23.81 42.71 14.63
N ASP A 122 24.27 41.45 14.70
CA ASP A 122 23.50 40.35 15.28
C ASP A 122 24.41 39.41 16.08
N THR A 123 23.94 38.96 17.25
CA THR A 123 24.69 38.06 18.15
C THR A 123 25.00 36.71 17.51
N THR A 124 24.21 36.28 16.52
CA THR A 124 24.44 35.06 15.74
C THR A 124 25.73 35.10 14.91
N ALA A 125 26.33 36.27 14.71
CA ALA A 125 27.64 36.39 14.07
C ALA A 125 28.79 35.79 14.91
N HIS A 126 28.58 35.61 16.21
CA HIS A 126 29.60 35.16 17.16
C HIS A 126 29.39 33.71 17.60
N PRO A 127 30.25 32.75 17.21
CA PRO A 127 30.08 31.34 17.55
C PRO A 127 30.02 31.02 19.05
N VAL A 128 30.72 31.78 19.89
CA VAL A 128 30.72 31.57 21.35
C VAL A 128 29.36 31.87 21.97
N LEU A 129 28.64 32.88 21.45
CA LEU A 129 27.30 33.26 21.92
C LEU A 129 26.21 32.29 21.44
N ARG A 130 26.48 31.50 20.39
CA ARG A 130 25.56 30.50 19.82
C ARG A 130 25.67 29.12 20.48
N THR A 131 26.38 29.01 21.60
CA THR A 131 26.58 27.74 22.31
C THR A 131 25.27 27.30 22.98
N MET A 132 24.91 26.02 22.84
CA MET A 132 23.72 25.46 23.47
C MET A 132 23.95 25.14 24.96
N SER A 133 22.90 25.29 25.77
CA SER A 133 22.89 24.83 27.17
C SER A 133 23.06 23.31 27.26
N LYS A 134 23.46 22.82 28.44
CA LYS A 134 23.62 21.37 28.68
C LYS A 134 22.31 20.60 28.46
N GLU A 135 21.18 21.20 28.82
CA GLU A 135 19.84 20.61 28.64
C GLU A 135 19.48 20.47 27.16
N HIS A 136 19.66 21.53 26.37
CA HIS A 136 19.42 21.51 24.92
C HIS A 136 20.34 20.53 24.20
N LEU A 137 21.59 20.39 24.64
CA LEU A 137 22.52 19.40 24.10
C LEU A 137 22.08 17.97 24.42
N SER A 138 21.58 17.71 25.62
CA SER A 138 21.03 16.41 26.00
C SER A 138 19.82 16.03 25.13
N GLN A 139 18.88 16.97 24.94
CA GLN A 139 17.72 16.77 24.05
C GLN A 139 18.13 16.49 22.61
N LEU A 140 19.04 17.29 22.04
CA LEU A 140 19.57 17.10 20.69
C LEU A 140 20.24 15.73 20.55
N THR A 141 21.06 15.34 21.52
CA THR A 141 21.76 14.05 21.54
C THR A 141 20.79 12.88 21.61
N GLY A 142 19.74 12.98 22.44
CA GLY A 142 18.66 12.00 22.51
C GLY A 142 17.95 11.80 21.16
N LEU A 143 17.56 12.90 20.51
CA LEU A 143 16.91 12.86 19.19
C LEU A 143 17.84 12.32 18.09
N ALA A 144 19.12 12.71 18.11
CA ALA A 144 20.12 12.21 17.19
C ALA A 144 20.32 10.70 17.37
N ASN A 145 20.35 10.22 18.62
CA ASN A 145 20.52 8.81 18.94
C ASN A 145 19.28 7.96 18.63
N ALA A 146 18.10 8.57 18.63
CA ALA A 146 16.85 7.96 18.17
C ALA A 146 16.72 7.89 16.63
N GLY A 147 17.72 8.38 15.87
CA GLY A 147 17.73 8.31 14.41
C GLY A 147 16.84 9.35 13.71
N ILE A 148 16.42 10.40 14.42
CA ILE A 148 15.62 11.49 13.84
C ILE A 148 16.44 12.28 12.82
N ALA A 149 15.83 12.69 11.71
CA ALA A 149 16.57 13.36 10.65
C ALA A 149 17.07 14.73 11.12
N PRO A 150 18.29 15.18 10.74
CA PRO A 150 18.83 16.48 11.17
C PRO A 150 17.91 17.68 10.92
N LYS A 151 17.10 17.63 9.84
CA LYS A 151 16.08 18.65 9.54
C LYS A 151 14.97 18.67 10.59
N GLU A 152 14.50 17.51 11.03
CA GLU A 152 13.45 17.36 12.04
C GLU A 152 13.97 17.74 13.43
N ILE A 153 15.20 17.32 13.78
CA ILE A 153 15.88 17.75 15.01
C ILE A 153 15.97 19.28 15.02
N ARG A 154 16.39 19.90 13.91
CA ARG A 154 16.46 21.36 13.81
C ARG A 154 15.09 22.01 14.03
N THR A 155 14.04 21.52 13.38
CA THR A 155 12.67 22.05 13.57
C THR A 155 12.23 21.91 15.02
N TYR A 156 12.48 20.75 15.63
CA TYR A 156 12.16 20.49 17.03
C TYR A 156 12.91 21.46 17.96
N MET A 157 14.22 21.63 17.79
CA MET A 157 15.02 22.56 18.59
C MET A 157 14.51 24.00 18.44
N ARG A 158 14.13 24.43 17.23
CA ARG A 158 13.57 25.78 17.01
C ARG A 158 12.19 26.00 17.64
N GLN A 159 11.38 24.95 17.79
CA GLN A 159 10.02 25.04 18.33
C GLN A 159 9.98 24.88 19.86
N ASN A 160 10.95 24.18 20.44
CA ASN A 160 10.92 23.76 21.85
C ASN A 160 12.05 24.36 22.68
N THR A 161 12.94 25.17 22.10
CA THR A 161 14.04 25.82 22.79
C THR A 161 14.22 27.26 22.29
N ASP A 162 14.86 28.10 23.11
CA ASP A 162 15.24 29.49 22.79
C ASP A 162 16.61 29.58 22.07
N THR A 163 17.14 28.47 21.56
CA THR A 163 18.49 28.43 21.00
C THR A 163 18.65 29.28 19.74
N ILE A 164 19.69 30.13 19.73
CA ILE A 164 20.13 30.90 18.56
C ILE A 164 21.12 30.12 17.66
N ALA A 165 21.40 28.86 17.98
CA ALA A 165 22.29 28.00 17.20
C ALA A 165 21.86 27.95 15.72
N THR A 166 22.81 28.04 14.80
CA THR A 166 22.51 27.94 13.36
C THR A 166 22.36 26.49 12.93
N GLN A 167 21.92 26.31 11.68
CA GLN A 167 21.92 25.00 11.05
C GLN A 167 23.30 24.33 11.14
N HIS A 168 24.39 25.06 10.91
CA HIS A 168 25.73 24.48 10.95
C HIS A 168 26.09 23.99 12.36
N ASP A 169 25.73 24.75 13.39
CA ASP A 169 26.00 24.36 14.79
C ASP A 169 25.24 23.08 15.16
N ILE A 170 23.96 22.98 14.81
CA ILE A 170 23.14 21.78 15.06
C ILE A 170 23.72 20.57 14.34
N TYR A 171 24.13 20.71 13.08
CA TYR A 171 24.74 19.60 12.33
C TYR A 171 26.07 19.17 12.94
N ASN A 172 26.90 20.11 13.40
CA ASN A 172 28.14 19.79 14.09
C ASN A 172 27.87 19.05 15.40
N ARG A 173 26.87 19.47 16.19
CA ARG A 173 26.49 18.78 17.43
C ARG A 173 25.93 17.38 17.19
N ILE A 174 25.16 17.19 16.12
CA ILE A 174 24.73 15.85 15.70
C ILE A 174 25.95 14.98 15.35
N ALA A 175 26.94 15.53 14.67
CA ALA A 175 28.18 14.82 14.37
C ALA A 175 29.01 14.53 15.64
N ASP A 176 29.01 15.43 16.62
CA ASP A 176 29.66 15.24 17.92
C ASP A 176 29.00 14.09 18.69
N ALA A 177 27.67 14.14 18.85
CA ALA A 177 26.88 13.10 19.50
C ALA A 177 27.14 11.72 18.87
N ARG A 178 27.24 11.65 17.53
CA ARG A 178 27.59 10.40 16.83
C ARG A 178 28.99 9.91 17.15
N ARG A 179 29.98 10.82 17.24
CA ARG A 179 31.36 10.46 17.61
C ARG A 179 31.48 10.01 19.06
N GLU A 180 30.70 10.59 19.96
CA GLU A 180 30.64 10.19 21.37
C GLU A 180 30.14 8.74 21.53
N VAL A 181 29.18 8.31 20.70
CA VAL A 181 28.71 6.91 20.68
C VAL A 181 29.82 5.93 20.29
N CYS A 182 30.77 6.35 19.46
CA CYS A 182 31.94 5.54 19.11
C CYS A 182 33.00 5.50 20.24
N GLN A 183 32.84 6.26 21.34
CA GLN A 183 33.75 6.26 22.50
C GLN A 183 35.24 6.43 22.13
N GLY A 184 35.51 7.23 21.10
CA GLY A 184 36.88 7.47 20.59
C GLY A 184 37.44 6.33 19.72
N GLN A 185 36.68 5.26 19.48
CA GLN A 185 37.04 4.15 18.60
C GLN A 185 36.77 4.50 17.12
N SER A 186 37.35 3.71 16.22
CA SER A 186 36.95 3.72 14.81
C SER A 186 35.51 3.20 14.66
N SER A 187 34.78 3.65 13.63
CA SER A 187 33.38 3.22 13.42
C SER A 187 33.24 1.69 13.34
N ILE A 188 34.24 0.99 12.77
CA ILE A 188 34.19 -0.46 12.62
C ILE A 188 34.41 -1.21 13.94
N ASN A 189 35.28 -0.70 14.81
CA ASN A 189 35.47 -1.26 16.15
C ASN A 189 34.24 -0.99 17.01
N ALA A 190 33.65 0.21 16.91
CA ALA A 190 32.39 0.52 17.58
C ALA A 190 31.24 -0.40 17.13
N LEU A 191 31.17 -0.73 15.84
CA LEU A 191 30.22 -1.71 15.31
C LEU A 191 30.44 -3.11 15.90
N ALA A 192 31.67 -3.62 15.87
CA ALA A 192 31.98 -4.93 16.44
C ALA A 192 31.65 -5.01 17.94
N ASP A 193 32.04 -3.99 18.71
CA ASP A 193 31.79 -3.93 20.15
C ASP A 193 30.31 -3.81 20.48
N GLN A 194 29.51 -3.08 19.68
CA GLN A 194 28.07 -2.98 19.92
C GLN A 194 27.32 -4.25 19.51
N LEU A 195 27.69 -4.88 18.39
CA LEU A 195 27.14 -6.18 18.01
C LEU A 195 27.34 -7.21 19.13
N PHE A 196 28.55 -7.29 19.68
CA PHE A 196 28.86 -8.17 20.80
C PHE A 196 28.07 -7.80 22.07
N ARG A 197 28.11 -6.53 22.48
CA ARG A 197 27.41 -6.07 23.71
C ARG A 197 25.90 -6.29 23.68
N GLU A 198 25.29 -6.20 22.51
CA GLU A 198 23.85 -6.38 22.34
C GLU A 198 23.44 -7.82 22.01
N GLY A 199 24.39 -8.76 21.98
CA GLY A 199 24.12 -10.18 21.78
C GLY A 199 23.77 -10.54 20.33
N PHE A 200 24.14 -9.71 19.35
CA PHE A 200 24.06 -10.09 17.95
C PHE A 200 25.11 -11.16 17.65
N TRP A 201 24.70 -12.20 16.94
CA TRP A 201 25.68 -13.06 16.29
C TRP A 201 26.30 -12.28 15.13
N SER A 202 27.62 -12.25 15.03
CA SER A 202 28.30 -11.51 13.95
C SER A 202 29.62 -12.15 13.54
N GLN A 203 30.02 -11.92 12.29
CA GLN A 203 31.24 -12.43 11.68
C GLN A 203 31.85 -11.34 10.78
N PHE A 204 33.17 -11.21 10.81
CA PHE A 204 33.92 -10.21 10.05
C PHE A 204 34.93 -10.89 9.13
N GLN A 205 35.07 -10.39 7.91
CA GLN A 205 36.12 -10.78 6.98
C GLN A 205 37.02 -9.59 6.72
N THR A 206 38.33 -9.78 6.86
CA THR A 206 39.35 -8.78 6.51
C THR A 206 40.16 -9.24 5.31
N GLY A 207 40.54 -8.28 4.47
CA GLY A 207 41.49 -8.48 3.40
C GLY A 207 42.94 -8.52 3.91
N PRO A 208 43.90 -8.89 3.04
CA PRO A 208 45.32 -8.92 3.37
C PRO A 208 45.90 -7.56 3.82
N ASP A 209 45.26 -6.46 3.42
CA ASP A 209 45.61 -5.08 3.77
C ASP A 209 44.96 -4.60 5.09
N GLY A 210 44.30 -5.51 5.82
CA GLY A 210 43.59 -5.23 7.07
C GLY A 210 42.26 -4.50 6.89
N ARG A 211 41.79 -4.27 5.66
CA ARG A 211 40.47 -3.64 5.43
C ARG A 211 39.34 -4.66 5.55
N VAL A 212 38.21 -4.23 6.11
CA VAL A 212 37.01 -5.08 6.17
C VAL A 212 36.44 -5.28 4.77
N LYS A 213 36.35 -6.55 4.36
CA LYS A 213 35.71 -6.99 3.12
C LYS A 213 34.24 -7.34 3.32
N ALA A 214 33.89 -7.94 4.46
CA ALA A 214 32.52 -8.29 4.73
C ALA A 214 32.18 -8.28 6.22
N VAL A 215 30.93 -7.98 6.54
CA VAL A 215 30.37 -8.04 7.91
C VAL A 215 29.00 -8.69 7.84
N LEU A 216 28.84 -9.82 8.51
CA LEU A 216 27.58 -10.56 8.63
C LEU A 216 27.07 -10.44 10.05
N PHE A 217 25.78 -10.20 10.25
CA PHE A 217 25.19 -10.14 11.59
C PHE A 217 23.71 -10.58 11.62
N ALA A 218 23.29 -11.13 12.75
CA ALA A 218 21.94 -11.61 13.01
C ALA A 218 21.51 -11.27 14.44
N HIS A 219 20.29 -10.74 14.57
CA HIS A 219 19.71 -10.45 15.89
C HIS A 219 19.22 -11.75 16.55
N PRO A 220 19.39 -11.93 17.88
CA PRO A 220 19.04 -13.18 18.57
C PRO A 220 17.57 -13.57 18.39
N GLU A 221 16.65 -12.60 18.36
CA GLU A 221 15.23 -12.91 18.12
C GLU A 221 14.95 -13.33 16.67
N SER A 222 15.69 -12.79 15.70
CA SER A 222 15.60 -13.23 14.30
C SER A 222 16.05 -14.68 14.15
N VAL A 223 17.10 -15.07 14.86
CA VAL A 223 17.57 -16.46 14.93
C VAL A 223 16.50 -17.36 15.55
N ALA A 224 15.81 -16.92 16.60
CA ALA A 224 14.70 -17.66 17.20
C ALA A 224 13.52 -17.83 16.23
N TYR A 225 13.19 -16.79 15.45
CA TYR A 225 12.18 -16.89 14.38
C TYR A 225 12.59 -17.88 13.28
N LEU A 226 13.86 -17.85 12.86
CA LEU A 226 14.39 -18.81 11.89
C LEU A 226 14.32 -20.24 12.42
N GLN A 227 14.64 -20.45 13.70
CA GLN A 227 14.54 -21.77 14.33
C GLN A 227 13.10 -22.31 14.33
N ALA A 228 12.10 -21.43 14.51
CA ALA A 228 10.69 -21.80 14.46
C ALA A 228 10.16 -22.02 13.03
N TYR A 229 10.70 -21.29 12.05
CA TYR A 229 10.23 -21.27 10.66
C TYR A 229 11.39 -21.39 9.65
N PRO A 230 12.10 -22.53 9.60
CA PRO A 230 13.32 -22.66 8.81
C PRO A 230 13.07 -22.93 7.32
N ASP A 231 11.84 -23.29 6.91
CA ASP A 231 11.60 -23.98 5.64
C ASP A 231 11.82 -23.15 4.37
N VAL A 232 11.59 -21.83 4.41
CA VAL A 232 11.72 -20.93 3.25
C VAL A 232 12.67 -19.79 3.59
N LEU A 233 13.72 -19.65 2.77
CA LEU A 233 14.66 -18.54 2.82
C LEU A 233 14.63 -17.78 1.49
N ILE A 234 14.60 -16.45 1.54
CA ILE A 234 14.65 -15.59 0.34
C ILE A 234 15.82 -14.63 0.48
N LEU A 235 16.62 -14.50 -0.58
CA LEU A 235 17.85 -13.71 -0.60
C LEU A 235 17.82 -12.69 -1.73
N ASP A 236 18.18 -11.45 -1.40
CA ASP A 236 18.40 -10.42 -2.40
C ASP A 236 19.38 -9.36 -1.86
N CYS A 237 20.14 -8.77 -2.77
CA CYS A 237 21.06 -7.68 -2.46
C CYS A 237 20.40 -6.32 -2.67
N THR A 238 20.76 -5.36 -1.82
CA THR A 238 20.30 -3.98 -1.99
C THR A 238 21.45 -2.99 -1.94
N TYR A 239 21.41 -2.03 -2.86
CA TYR A 239 22.44 -1.03 -3.04
C TYR A 239 22.06 0.31 -2.40
N LYS A 240 23.04 1.22 -2.36
CA LYS A 240 22.91 2.60 -1.83
C LYS A 240 22.53 2.62 -0.34
N THR A 241 23.13 1.73 0.45
CA THR A 241 22.88 1.62 1.89
C THR A 241 23.97 2.27 2.75
N ASN A 242 25.19 2.39 2.23
CA ASN A 242 26.35 2.89 2.96
C ASN A 242 27.34 3.61 2.03
N LYS A 243 28.21 4.45 2.63
CA LYS A 243 29.16 5.33 1.93
C LYS A 243 30.30 4.59 1.22
N TYR A 244 30.50 3.32 1.54
CA TYR A 244 31.54 2.48 0.95
C TYR A 244 31.06 1.80 -0.34
N GLY A 245 29.77 1.94 -0.68
CA GLY A 245 29.19 1.30 -1.85
C GLY A 245 29.05 -0.22 -1.72
N MET A 246 29.23 -0.77 -0.51
CA MET A 246 29.11 -2.19 -0.24
C MET A 246 27.66 -2.66 -0.44
N PRO A 247 27.38 -3.68 -1.27
CA PRO A 247 26.07 -4.33 -1.31
C PRO A 247 25.65 -4.81 0.08
N LEU A 248 24.38 -4.62 0.41
CA LEU A 248 23.77 -5.19 1.60
C LEU A 248 22.94 -6.40 1.18
N LEU A 249 23.46 -7.60 1.43
CA LEU A 249 22.74 -8.86 1.28
C LEU A 249 21.77 -9.01 2.46
N ASP A 250 20.50 -9.26 2.15
CA ASP A 250 19.44 -9.50 3.13
C ASP A 250 18.88 -10.90 2.95
N LEU A 251 18.86 -11.67 4.04
CA LEU A 251 18.26 -12.99 4.13
C LEU A 251 16.99 -12.87 4.95
N ILE A 252 15.85 -13.25 4.38
CA ILE A 252 14.55 -13.21 5.06
C ILE A 252 13.91 -14.60 5.08
N GLY A 253 13.14 -14.85 6.14
CA GLY A 253 12.29 -16.04 6.27
C GLY A 253 10.81 -15.71 6.12
N VAL A 254 9.98 -16.76 6.08
CA VAL A 254 8.51 -16.64 6.03
C VAL A 254 7.89 -17.46 7.17
N ASP A 255 7.02 -16.84 7.97
CA ASP A 255 6.32 -17.52 9.05
C ASP A 255 5.11 -18.34 8.58
N SER A 256 4.50 -19.11 9.48
CA SER A 256 3.29 -19.92 9.20
C SER A 256 2.06 -19.12 8.76
N CYS A 257 2.12 -17.78 8.87
CA CYS A 257 1.06 -16.87 8.47
C CYS A 257 1.42 -16.09 7.20
N GLN A 258 2.41 -16.54 6.42
CA GLN A 258 2.84 -15.91 5.18
C GLN A 258 3.38 -14.48 5.40
N ARG A 259 3.94 -14.18 6.57
CA ARG A 259 4.60 -12.91 6.88
C ARG A 259 6.10 -13.08 6.78
N SER A 260 6.76 -12.06 6.26
CA SER A 260 8.22 -12.03 6.13
C SER A 260 8.89 -11.55 7.42
N PHE A 261 10.06 -12.09 7.75
CA PHE A 261 10.91 -11.60 8.83
C PHE A 261 12.37 -11.59 8.42
N CYS A 262 13.12 -10.56 8.82
CA CYS A 262 14.56 -10.51 8.51
C CYS A 262 15.33 -11.49 9.40
N VAL A 263 16.24 -12.23 8.80
CA VAL A 263 17.04 -13.26 9.45
C VAL A 263 18.45 -12.75 9.70
N VAL A 264 19.18 -12.44 8.63
CA VAL A 264 20.60 -12.09 8.63
C VAL A 264 20.87 -10.99 7.61
N PHE A 265 21.80 -10.09 7.95
CA PHE A 265 22.28 -9.04 7.05
C PHE A 265 23.78 -9.19 6.82
N ALA A 266 24.23 -8.97 5.58
CA ALA A 266 25.65 -8.95 5.22
C ALA A 266 26.02 -7.69 4.43
N PHE A 267 26.97 -6.90 4.93
CA PHE A 267 27.69 -5.94 4.08
C PHE A 267 28.79 -6.70 3.34
N LEU A 268 28.77 -6.68 2.01
CA LEU A 268 29.74 -7.40 1.17
C LEU A 268 30.63 -6.41 0.39
N SER A 269 31.87 -6.80 0.09
CA SER A 269 32.77 -5.98 -0.74
C SER A 269 32.38 -6.00 -2.22
N GLY A 270 31.66 -7.05 -2.64
CA GLY A 270 31.21 -7.28 -4.00
C GLY A 270 30.08 -8.30 -4.04
N GLU A 271 29.79 -8.78 -5.24
CA GLU A 271 28.76 -9.80 -5.54
C GLU A 271 29.37 -10.94 -6.37
N CYS A 272 30.65 -11.21 -6.16
CA CYS A 272 31.33 -12.37 -6.74
C CYS A 272 30.96 -13.64 -5.97
N GLU A 273 31.27 -14.81 -6.53
CA GLU A 273 30.90 -16.10 -5.94
C GLU A 273 31.52 -16.27 -4.55
N GLU A 274 32.76 -15.78 -4.36
CA GLU A 274 33.48 -15.83 -3.09
C GLU A 274 32.82 -14.95 -2.01
N ASP A 275 32.23 -13.81 -2.40
CA ASP A 275 31.52 -12.92 -1.47
C ASP A 275 30.24 -13.60 -0.93
N TYR A 276 29.44 -14.20 -1.83
CA TYR A 276 28.24 -14.95 -1.44
C TYR A 276 28.57 -16.23 -0.68
N PHE A 277 29.60 -16.96 -1.11
CA PHE A 277 30.07 -18.17 -0.43
C PHE A 277 30.43 -17.87 1.01
N TRP A 278 31.22 -16.81 1.25
CA TRP A 278 31.58 -16.42 2.61
C TRP A 278 30.34 -16.11 3.48
N ALA A 279 29.38 -15.35 2.95
CA ALA A 279 28.17 -15.01 3.69
C ALA A 279 27.30 -16.24 4.01
N LEU A 280 27.12 -17.12 3.02
CA LEU A 280 26.28 -18.32 3.15
C LEU A 280 26.94 -19.42 3.99
N ASP A 281 28.26 -19.58 3.92
CA ASP A 281 29.02 -20.51 4.76
C ASP A 281 28.98 -20.07 6.23
N ARG A 282 29.11 -18.78 6.50
CA ARG A 282 28.93 -18.23 7.85
C ARG A 282 27.47 -18.37 8.32
N PHE A 283 26.49 -18.11 7.46
CA PHE A 283 25.09 -18.36 7.79
C PHE A 283 24.80 -19.85 8.06
N ARG A 284 25.40 -20.77 7.31
CA ARG A 284 25.35 -22.22 7.58
C ARG A 284 25.91 -22.54 8.96
N SER A 285 27.08 -21.97 9.31
CA SER A 285 27.67 -22.13 10.64
C SER A 285 26.74 -21.63 11.75
N LEU A 286 26.03 -20.52 11.55
CA LEU A 286 24.98 -20.05 12.46
C LEU A 286 23.88 -21.11 12.63
N CYS A 287 23.37 -21.67 11.53
CA CYS A 287 22.36 -22.72 11.59
C CYS A 287 22.83 -23.96 12.35
N GLU A 288 24.06 -24.42 12.10
CA GLU A 288 24.67 -25.58 12.78
C GLU A 288 24.82 -25.33 14.28
N ASN A 289 25.36 -24.16 14.66
CA ASN A 289 25.55 -23.76 16.07
C ASN A 289 24.24 -23.68 16.86
N HIS A 290 23.16 -23.23 16.22
CA HIS A 290 21.85 -23.10 16.84
C HIS A 290 20.93 -24.32 16.60
N ARG A 291 21.45 -25.40 15.99
CA ARG A 291 20.70 -26.62 15.64
C ARG A 291 19.43 -26.32 14.84
N ILE A 292 19.52 -25.37 13.92
CA ILE A 292 18.45 -24.97 13.00
C ILE A 292 18.52 -25.88 11.78
N ARG A 293 17.37 -26.45 11.37
CA ARG A 293 17.29 -27.25 10.14
C ARG A 293 17.63 -26.37 8.94
N HIS A 294 18.36 -26.91 7.97
CA HIS A 294 18.60 -26.20 6.71
C HIS A 294 17.27 -25.86 6.02
N PRO A 295 17.18 -24.72 5.31
CA PRO A 295 15.98 -24.38 4.57
C PRO A 295 15.61 -25.46 3.57
N SER A 296 14.32 -25.75 3.45
CA SER A 296 13.84 -26.67 2.41
C SER A 296 13.99 -26.03 1.03
N VAL A 297 13.74 -24.72 0.95
CA VAL A 297 13.75 -23.93 -0.28
C VAL A 297 14.52 -22.62 -0.07
N ILE A 298 15.35 -22.27 -1.03
CA ILE A 298 16.14 -21.03 -1.07
C ILE A 298 15.80 -20.28 -2.35
N LEU A 299 15.12 -19.14 -2.26
CA LEU A 299 14.66 -18.35 -3.40
C LEU A 299 15.55 -17.12 -3.61
N THR A 300 16.09 -16.95 -4.81
CA THR A 300 16.92 -15.80 -5.18
C THR A 300 16.62 -15.35 -6.60
N ASP A 301 17.19 -14.21 -7.01
CA ASP A 301 17.16 -13.79 -8.41
C ASP A 301 18.13 -14.64 -9.25
N ARG A 302 18.27 -14.33 -10.55
CA ARG A 302 19.20 -15.08 -11.40
C ARG A 302 20.62 -14.52 -11.29
N CYS A 303 21.22 -14.62 -10.11
CA CYS A 303 22.62 -14.31 -9.86
C CYS A 303 23.44 -15.62 -9.83
N LEU A 304 24.30 -15.84 -10.84
CA LEU A 304 25.08 -17.09 -10.95
C LEU A 304 26.03 -17.30 -9.77
N ALA A 305 26.69 -16.23 -9.32
CA ALA A 305 27.54 -16.24 -8.14
C ALA A 305 26.78 -16.67 -6.87
N CYS A 306 25.59 -16.10 -6.64
CA CYS A 306 24.72 -16.46 -5.52
C CYS A 306 24.25 -17.92 -5.63
N MET A 307 23.83 -18.37 -6.82
CA MET A 307 23.36 -19.74 -7.04
C MET A 307 24.45 -20.78 -6.76
N ASN A 308 25.67 -20.57 -7.28
CA ASN A 308 26.79 -21.48 -7.06
C ASN A 308 27.15 -21.57 -5.56
N ALA A 309 27.15 -20.42 -4.88
CA ALA A 309 27.37 -20.35 -3.44
C ALA A 309 26.26 -21.08 -2.66
N VAL A 310 24.99 -20.95 -3.05
CA VAL A 310 23.85 -21.69 -2.47
C VAL A 310 24.01 -23.19 -2.68
N ASP A 311 24.29 -23.63 -3.91
CA ASP A 311 24.42 -25.05 -4.26
C ASP A 311 25.59 -25.70 -3.48
N THR A 312 26.66 -24.94 -3.22
CA THR A 312 27.81 -25.40 -2.42
C THR A 312 27.52 -25.41 -0.91
N CYS A 313 26.92 -24.34 -0.37
CA CYS A 313 26.70 -24.19 1.07
C CYS A 313 25.53 -25.04 1.57
N PHE A 314 24.46 -25.16 0.77
CA PHE A 314 23.20 -25.79 1.14
C PHE A 314 22.78 -26.86 0.11
N PRO A 315 23.57 -27.95 -0.07
CA PRO A 315 23.29 -28.96 -1.09
C PRO A 315 21.98 -29.73 -0.87
N SER A 316 21.45 -29.73 0.37
CA SER A 316 20.16 -30.33 0.72
C SER A 316 18.96 -29.43 0.44
N SER A 317 19.19 -28.14 0.22
CA SER A 317 18.14 -27.14 -0.01
C SER A 317 17.83 -27.03 -1.48
N ARG A 318 16.56 -26.80 -1.85
CA ARG A 318 16.20 -26.58 -3.25
C ARG A 318 16.35 -25.10 -3.63
N PRO A 319 17.29 -24.73 -4.51
CA PRO A 319 17.39 -23.38 -5.05
C PRO A 319 16.25 -23.10 -6.04
N LEU A 320 15.56 -22.00 -5.84
CA LEU A 320 14.52 -21.51 -6.74
C LEU A 320 14.89 -20.14 -7.30
N LEU A 321 14.43 -19.87 -8.52
CA LEU A 321 14.59 -18.59 -9.18
C LEU A 321 13.31 -17.76 -9.09
N CYS A 322 13.48 -16.46 -8.86
CA CYS A 322 12.38 -15.51 -8.88
C CYS A 322 11.66 -15.51 -10.24
N LEU A 323 10.40 -15.94 -10.22
CA LEU A 323 9.57 -16.03 -11.41
C LEU A 323 9.32 -14.65 -12.05
N TRP A 324 9.23 -13.59 -11.25
CA TRP A 324 9.05 -12.23 -11.77
C TRP A 324 10.28 -11.76 -12.56
N HIS A 325 11.49 -11.99 -12.04
CA HIS A 325 12.74 -11.66 -12.73
C HIS A 325 12.89 -12.44 -14.04
N ALA A 326 12.56 -13.74 -14.04
CA ALA A 326 12.56 -14.56 -15.25
C ALA A 326 11.58 -14.02 -16.30
N ASN A 327 10.34 -13.74 -15.91
CA ASN A 327 9.32 -13.16 -16.78
C ASN A 327 9.75 -11.80 -17.35
N LYS A 328 10.32 -10.93 -16.53
CA LYS A 328 10.81 -9.61 -16.95
C LYS A 328 11.98 -9.72 -17.93
N ALA A 329 12.86 -10.70 -17.75
CA ALA A 329 13.97 -10.97 -18.67
C ALA A 329 13.47 -11.48 -20.03
N VAL A 330 12.54 -12.45 -20.04
CA VAL A 330 11.89 -12.93 -21.27
C VAL A 330 11.15 -11.81 -21.98
N LEU A 331 10.39 -10.98 -21.25
CA LEU A 331 9.73 -9.81 -21.80
C LEU A 331 10.74 -8.86 -22.44
N ARG A 332 11.79 -8.47 -21.72
CA ARG A 332 12.80 -7.50 -22.21
C ARG A 332 13.55 -8.01 -23.44
N TYR A 333 13.85 -9.30 -23.50
CA TYR A 333 14.61 -9.89 -24.61
C TYR A 333 13.73 -10.17 -25.83
N CYS A 334 12.59 -10.84 -25.63
CA CYS A 334 11.78 -11.34 -26.74
C CYS A 334 10.83 -10.28 -27.30
N GLN A 335 10.22 -9.43 -26.46
CA GLN A 335 9.20 -8.47 -26.91
C GLN A 335 9.66 -7.52 -28.03
N PRO A 336 10.90 -6.98 -28.02
CA PRO A 336 11.38 -6.11 -29.10
C PRO A 336 11.29 -6.73 -30.50
N ARG A 337 11.39 -8.05 -30.65
CA ARG A 337 11.28 -8.71 -31.96
C ARG A 337 9.87 -8.67 -32.55
N PHE A 338 8.87 -8.68 -31.67
CA PHE A 338 7.46 -8.56 -32.03
C PHE A 338 7.04 -7.10 -32.23
N THR A 339 7.80 -6.14 -31.70
CA THR A 339 7.43 -4.70 -31.66
C THR A 339 8.35 -3.74 -32.44
N ARG A 340 9.54 -4.15 -32.90
CA ARG A 340 10.44 -3.30 -33.70
C ARG A 340 10.11 -3.33 -35.20
N GLN A 341 9.11 -2.53 -35.56
CA GLN A 341 8.92 -1.78 -36.83
C GLN A 341 7.62 -0.98 -36.64
N THR A 342 7.64 0.31 -36.91
CA THR A 342 6.74 1.35 -36.36
C THR A 342 5.24 1.23 -36.69
N GLN A 343 4.43 1.77 -35.76
CA GLN A 343 3.07 2.34 -35.90
C GLN A 343 1.94 1.43 -36.43
N GLY A 344 1.07 0.96 -35.53
CA GLY A 344 -0.36 0.85 -35.82
C GLY A 344 -1.00 -0.54 -35.95
N ASP A 345 -0.25 -1.63 -36.02
CA ASP A 345 -0.83 -2.94 -36.33
C ASP A 345 -1.16 -3.80 -35.08
N ASN A 346 -2.45 -3.88 -34.74
CA ASN A 346 -3.04 -4.77 -33.71
C ASN A 346 -2.61 -6.26 -33.81
N PRO A 347 -2.38 -6.86 -35.00
CA PRO A 347 -1.99 -8.28 -35.14
C PRO A 347 -0.66 -8.67 -34.47
N ARG A 348 0.32 -7.76 -34.37
CA ARG A 348 1.64 -8.09 -33.80
C ARG A 348 1.69 -8.03 -32.28
N ILE A 349 0.83 -7.20 -31.66
CA ILE A 349 0.61 -7.20 -30.21
C ILE A 349 -0.10 -8.49 -29.78
N GLU A 350 -1.07 -8.94 -30.56
CA GLU A 350 -1.73 -10.23 -30.36
C GLU A 350 -0.74 -11.40 -30.49
N ALA A 351 0.16 -11.37 -31.48
CA ALA A 351 1.23 -12.36 -31.62
C ALA A 351 2.21 -12.39 -30.43
N TRP A 352 2.61 -11.22 -29.90
CA TRP A 352 3.41 -11.16 -28.66
C TRP A 352 2.66 -11.74 -27.46
N ASN A 353 1.40 -11.33 -27.27
CA ASN A 353 0.59 -11.80 -26.15
C ASN A 353 0.38 -13.32 -26.20
N GLU A 354 0.21 -13.87 -27.40
CA GLU A 354 0.12 -15.31 -27.62
C GLU A 354 1.45 -16.01 -27.30
N PHE A 355 2.58 -15.53 -27.84
CA PHE A 355 3.92 -16.07 -27.57
C PHE A 355 4.23 -16.06 -26.06
N TYR A 356 3.98 -14.93 -25.39
CA TYR A 356 4.20 -14.78 -23.97
C TYR A 356 3.19 -15.60 -23.13
N GLY A 357 1.98 -15.81 -23.66
CA GLY A 357 1.00 -16.75 -23.12
C GLY A 357 1.49 -18.19 -23.14
N HIS A 358 2.13 -18.63 -24.22
CA HIS A 358 2.76 -19.96 -24.29
C HIS A 358 3.91 -20.10 -23.29
N TRP A 359 4.78 -19.09 -23.14
CA TRP A 359 5.81 -19.06 -22.09
C TRP A 359 5.22 -19.27 -20.69
N HIS A 360 4.15 -18.53 -20.36
CA HIS A 360 3.44 -18.70 -19.08
C HIS A 360 2.77 -20.07 -18.94
N SER A 361 2.28 -20.66 -20.04
CA SER A 361 1.74 -22.02 -20.05
C SER A 361 2.84 -23.04 -19.71
N ILE A 362 4.03 -22.91 -20.28
CA ILE A 362 5.18 -23.77 -19.99
C ILE A 362 5.55 -23.69 -18.50
N ILE A 363 5.64 -22.48 -17.92
CA ILE A 363 5.89 -22.28 -16.47
C ILE A 363 4.84 -22.99 -15.60
N LYS A 364 3.57 -22.90 -15.98
CA LYS A 364 2.43 -23.45 -15.23
C LYS A 364 2.20 -24.95 -15.49
N SER A 365 3.15 -25.66 -16.12
CA SER A 365 3.02 -27.10 -16.37
C SER A 365 2.96 -27.86 -15.05
N PRO A 366 1.91 -28.67 -14.80
CA PRO A 366 1.72 -29.35 -13.53
C PRO A 366 2.65 -30.56 -13.33
N ASN A 367 3.15 -31.15 -14.42
CA ASN A 367 4.05 -32.30 -14.42
C ASN A 367 5.01 -32.24 -15.62
N GLU A 368 6.01 -33.11 -15.62
CA GLU A 368 7.05 -33.14 -16.66
C GLU A 368 6.49 -33.48 -18.04
N GLN A 369 5.51 -34.38 -18.14
CA GLN A 369 4.91 -34.75 -19.42
C GLN A 369 4.27 -33.53 -20.11
N THR A 370 3.39 -32.83 -19.40
CA THR A 370 2.74 -31.61 -19.92
C THR A 370 3.76 -30.51 -20.22
N PHE A 371 4.87 -30.43 -19.48
CA PHE A 371 5.95 -29.51 -19.79
C PHE A 371 6.57 -29.83 -21.15
N HIS A 372 6.95 -31.09 -21.42
CA HIS A 372 7.55 -31.48 -22.70
C HIS A 372 6.58 -31.28 -23.87
N GLU A 373 5.29 -31.60 -23.68
CA GLU A 373 4.24 -31.35 -24.68
C GLU A 373 4.14 -29.85 -25.03
N ARG A 374 4.05 -28.98 -24.01
CA ARG A 374 3.94 -27.52 -24.22
C ARG A 374 5.19 -26.90 -24.82
N VAL A 375 6.37 -27.42 -24.47
CA VAL A 375 7.64 -26.98 -25.08
C VAL A 375 7.69 -27.41 -26.55
N SER A 376 7.30 -28.64 -26.87
CA SER A 376 7.25 -29.14 -28.25
C SER A 376 6.26 -28.35 -29.11
N GLU A 377 5.08 -28.04 -28.57
CA GLU A 377 4.10 -27.17 -29.25
C GLU A 377 4.65 -25.75 -29.48
N PHE A 378 5.32 -25.19 -28.47
CA PHE A 378 5.93 -23.87 -28.55
C PHE A 378 7.04 -23.82 -29.60
N GLU A 379 7.91 -24.82 -29.65
CA GLU A 379 8.95 -24.95 -30.68
C GLU A 379 8.34 -25.10 -32.07
N LYS A 380 7.40 -26.04 -32.25
CA LYS A 380 6.77 -26.28 -33.55
C LYS A 380 6.13 -25.02 -34.12
N LYS A 381 5.56 -24.19 -33.25
CA LYS A 381 4.85 -22.96 -33.63
C LYS A 381 5.78 -21.78 -33.90
N TYR A 382 6.81 -21.56 -33.07
CA TYR A 382 7.59 -20.32 -33.11
C TYR A 382 9.02 -20.48 -33.63
N LEU A 383 9.56 -21.70 -33.69
CA LEU A 383 10.91 -21.94 -34.22
C LEU A 383 11.09 -21.53 -35.69
N PRO A 384 10.08 -21.61 -36.60
CA PRO A 384 10.25 -21.13 -37.98
C PRO A 384 10.52 -19.61 -38.09
N ASP A 385 9.83 -18.79 -37.29
CA ASP A 385 9.80 -17.33 -37.46
C ASP A 385 10.54 -16.54 -36.35
N TYR A 386 10.80 -17.19 -35.20
CA TYR A 386 11.33 -16.59 -33.96
C TYR A 386 12.46 -17.44 -33.36
N ILE A 387 13.40 -17.86 -34.21
CA ILE A 387 14.54 -18.74 -33.87
C ILE A 387 15.31 -18.22 -32.66
N GLU A 388 15.65 -16.92 -32.63
CA GLU A 388 16.49 -16.34 -31.57
C GLU A 388 15.76 -16.22 -30.24
N GLU A 389 14.45 -15.96 -30.26
CA GLU A 389 13.62 -15.85 -29.05
C GLU A 389 13.33 -17.23 -28.45
N VAL A 390 13.04 -18.21 -29.29
CA VAL A 390 12.90 -19.62 -28.87
C VAL A 390 14.22 -20.15 -28.34
N ARG A 391 15.34 -19.89 -29.05
CA ARG A 391 16.68 -20.25 -28.59
C ARG A 391 16.97 -19.63 -27.23
N TYR A 392 16.73 -18.32 -27.07
CA TYR A 392 16.91 -17.64 -25.79
C TYR A 392 16.10 -18.29 -24.66
N ILE A 393 14.81 -18.57 -24.86
CA ILE A 393 13.99 -19.23 -23.84
C ILE A 393 14.56 -20.60 -23.47
N LYS A 394 14.95 -21.40 -24.45
CA LYS A 394 15.54 -22.72 -24.21
C LYS A 394 16.87 -22.64 -23.47
N THR A 395 17.86 -21.99 -24.07
CA THR A 395 19.24 -21.98 -23.58
C THR A 395 19.35 -21.25 -22.26
N ASN A 396 18.58 -20.17 -22.08
CA ASN A 396 18.70 -19.35 -20.88
C ASN A 396 17.76 -19.80 -19.77
N TRP A 397 16.63 -20.47 -20.03
CA TRP A 397 15.66 -20.80 -18.98
C TRP A 397 15.31 -22.27 -18.88
N LEU A 398 14.97 -22.93 -19.99
CA LEU A 398 14.49 -24.31 -19.95
C LEU A 398 15.63 -25.31 -19.74
N ASP A 399 16.70 -25.20 -20.51
CA ASP A 399 17.80 -26.18 -20.51
C ASP A 399 18.58 -26.11 -19.19
N GLN A 400 18.80 -24.90 -18.67
CA GLN A 400 19.59 -24.67 -17.46
C GLN A 400 18.76 -24.66 -16.17
N TYR A 401 17.53 -24.13 -16.18
CA TYR A 401 16.82 -23.78 -14.94
C TYR A 401 15.36 -24.24 -14.87
N LYS A 402 14.88 -25.15 -15.74
CA LYS A 402 13.50 -25.68 -15.66
C LYS A 402 13.15 -26.17 -14.26
N GLU A 403 14.12 -26.79 -13.62
CA GLU A 403 14.07 -27.38 -12.29
C GLU A 403 13.97 -26.36 -11.14
N LYS A 404 14.41 -25.12 -11.38
CA LYS A 404 14.40 -24.01 -10.41
C LYS A 404 13.24 -23.01 -10.65
N LEU A 405 12.45 -23.19 -11.72
CA LEU A 405 11.46 -22.19 -12.19
C LEU A 405 10.07 -22.75 -12.57
N MET A 406 10.00 -23.97 -13.13
CA MET A 406 8.75 -24.53 -13.68
C MET A 406 8.00 -25.30 -12.60
N LYS A 407 6.67 -25.16 -12.56
CA LYS A 407 5.83 -25.78 -11.51
C LYS A 407 5.98 -27.30 -11.41
N ALA A 408 6.24 -27.98 -12.52
CA ALA A 408 6.44 -29.43 -12.59
C ALA A 408 7.53 -29.94 -11.62
N TRP A 409 8.59 -29.15 -11.41
CA TRP A 409 9.66 -29.47 -10.47
C TRP A 409 9.57 -28.65 -9.18
N VAL A 410 9.25 -27.36 -9.28
CA VAL A 410 9.22 -26.46 -8.11
C VAL A 410 8.20 -26.91 -7.07
N ASN A 411 7.02 -27.39 -7.48
CA ASN A 411 5.97 -27.82 -6.56
C ASN A 411 6.25 -29.15 -5.83
N GLN A 412 7.37 -29.82 -6.13
CA GLN A 412 7.80 -31.00 -5.40
C GLN A 412 8.40 -30.64 -4.02
N HIS A 413 8.63 -29.34 -3.76
CA HIS A 413 9.25 -28.83 -2.54
C HIS A 413 8.33 -27.86 -1.78
N PRO A 414 8.42 -27.76 -0.44
CA PRO A 414 7.54 -26.94 0.38
C PRO A 414 7.92 -25.45 0.34
N HIS A 415 7.72 -24.81 -0.82
CA HIS A 415 7.94 -23.37 -1.01
C HIS A 415 6.76 -22.50 -0.52
N PHE A 416 5.61 -23.12 -0.19
CA PHE A 416 4.40 -22.46 0.30
C PHE A 416 3.93 -21.28 -0.59
N ASP A 417 3.96 -21.47 -1.90
CA ASP A 417 3.64 -20.47 -2.94
C ASP A 417 4.59 -19.26 -3.00
N ASN A 418 5.75 -19.32 -2.34
CA ASN A 418 6.79 -18.31 -2.49
C ASN A 418 7.64 -18.60 -3.74
N VAL A 419 7.26 -17.98 -4.86
CA VAL A 419 7.94 -18.12 -6.17
C VAL A 419 8.51 -16.80 -6.70
N VAL A 420 8.46 -15.72 -5.91
CA VAL A 420 8.98 -14.38 -6.25
C VAL A 420 9.70 -13.72 -5.07
N THR A 421 10.71 -12.90 -5.36
CA THR A 421 11.53 -12.15 -4.38
C THR A 421 10.90 -10.86 -3.88
N SER A 422 9.68 -10.52 -4.31
CA SER A 422 9.01 -9.25 -3.97
C SER A 422 8.87 -8.98 -2.47
N ARG A 423 8.85 -10.05 -1.66
CA ARG A 423 8.88 -9.98 -0.19
C ARG A 423 10.16 -9.35 0.34
N VAL A 424 11.32 -9.73 -0.21
CA VAL A 424 12.61 -9.12 0.13
C VAL A 424 12.68 -7.70 -0.37
N GLU A 425 12.21 -7.44 -1.60
CA GLU A 425 12.18 -6.07 -2.15
C GLU A 425 11.32 -5.13 -1.28
N GLY A 426 10.22 -5.64 -0.71
CA GLY A 426 9.41 -4.91 0.28
C GLY A 426 10.16 -4.61 1.59
N ILE A 427 10.97 -5.55 2.08
CA ILE A 427 11.84 -5.34 3.25
C ILE A 427 12.96 -4.35 2.91
N HIS A 428 13.56 -4.42 1.72
CA HIS A 428 14.54 -3.43 1.29
C HIS A 428 13.96 -2.02 1.29
N TRP A 429 12.71 -1.84 0.85
CA TRP A 429 12.03 -0.56 0.93
C TRP A 429 11.88 -0.09 2.38
N LEU A 430 11.48 -0.98 3.29
CA LEU A 430 11.44 -0.71 4.73
C LEU A 430 12.81 -0.27 5.26
N LEU A 431 13.87 -1.03 5.01
CA LEU A 431 15.24 -0.69 5.43
C LEU A 431 15.70 0.65 4.87
N LYS A 432 15.46 0.91 3.58
CA LYS A 432 15.83 2.18 2.93
C LYS A 432 15.05 3.38 3.49
N SER A 433 13.81 3.18 3.95
CA SER A 433 13.03 4.22 4.63
C SER A 433 13.64 4.65 5.97
N HIS A 434 14.31 3.72 6.66
CA HIS A 434 15.07 4.00 7.89
C HIS A 434 16.46 4.56 7.61
N LEU A 435 17.15 4.06 6.57
CA LEU A 435 18.48 4.55 6.19
C LEU A 435 18.43 5.99 5.66
N LYS A 436 17.43 6.34 4.83
CA LYS A 436 17.16 7.64 4.18
C LYS A 436 18.26 8.16 3.24
N VAL A 437 19.53 7.88 3.51
CA VAL A 437 20.71 8.32 2.74
C VAL A 437 21.73 7.20 2.65
N SER A 438 22.55 7.22 1.59
CA SER A 438 23.62 6.24 1.36
C SER A 438 24.99 6.71 1.83
N THR A 439 25.07 7.80 2.59
CA THR A 439 26.34 8.40 3.04
C THR A 439 26.74 7.97 4.46
N LEU A 440 25.97 7.06 5.06
CA LEU A 440 26.23 6.50 6.37
C LEU A 440 27.43 5.56 6.33
N ASP A 441 28.22 5.52 7.40
CA ASP A 441 29.19 4.44 7.59
C ASP A 441 28.50 3.12 8.02
N LEU A 442 29.25 2.02 8.13
CA LEU A 442 28.66 0.70 8.43
C LEU A 442 28.03 0.66 9.83
N PHE A 443 28.57 1.40 10.78
CA PHE A 443 28.04 1.47 12.14
C PHE A 443 26.72 2.25 12.17
N GLU A 444 26.68 3.41 11.52
CA GLU A 444 25.46 4.19 11.34
C GLU A 444 24.39 3.42 10.57
N ALA A 445 24.77 2.73 9.49
CA ALA A 445 23.86 1.91 8.70
C ALA A 445 23.29 0.75 9.53
N TRP A 446 24.12 0.04 10.29
CA TRP A 446 23.67 -1.00 11.21
C TRP A 446 22.68 -0.48 12.26
N ARG A 447 22.92 0.70 12.85
CA ARG A 447 21.97 1.30 13.82
C ARG A 447 20.59 1.53 13.19
N SER A 448 20.54 2.07 11.97
CA SER A 448 19.29 2.25 11.24
C SER A 448 18.60 0.92 10.91
N ILE A 449 19.35 -0.10 10.49
CA ILE A 449 18.84 -1.46 10.24
C ILE A 449 18.29 -2.07 11.52
N LYS A 450 19.00 -1.94 12.65
CA LYS A 450 18.55 -2.41 13.96
C LYS A 450 17.21 -1.80 14.35
N HIS A 451 17.01 -0.49 14.16
CA HIS A 451 15.72 0.15 14.47
C HIS A 451 14.58 -0.41 13.60
N ALA A 452 14.81 -0.60 12.30
CA ALA A 452 13.82 -1.21 11.40
C ALA A 452 13.49 -2.65 11.83
N LEU A 453 14.53 -3.42 12.17
CA LEU A 453 14.42 -4.82 12.60
C LEU A 453 13.63 -4.95 13.90
N LEU A 454 13.95 -4.17 14.93
CA LEU A 454 13.26 -4.22 16.22
C LEU A 454 11.78 -3.85 16.08
N ASN A 455 11.45 -2.88 15.23
CA ASN A 455 10.06 -2.53 14.93
C ASN A 455 9.33 -3.69 14.25
N GLN A 456 9.95 -4.34 13.26
CA GLN A 456 9.37 -5.50 12.59
C GLN A 456 9.14 -6.66 13.56
N LEU A 457 10.14 -6.98 14.41
CA LEU A 457 10.03 -8.05 15.41
C LEU A 457 8.93 -7.77 16.44
N ALA A 458 8.79 -6.52 16.90
CA ALA A 458 7.72 -6.12 17.81
C ALA A 458 6.33 -6.30 17.17
N GLU A 459 6.19 -5.95 15.89
CA GLU A 459 4.96 -6.15 15.13
C GLU A 459 4.64 -7.64 14.94
N LEU A 460 5.63 -8.46 14.56
CA LEU A 460 5.48 -9.90 14.40
C LEU A 460 5.06 -10.57 15.72
N LYS A 461 5.67 -10.21 16.84
CA LYS A 461 5.29 -10.69 18.18
C LYS A 461 3.86 -10.28 18.54
N SER A 462 3.50 -9.01 18.35
CA SER A 462 2.14 -8.51 18.60
C SER A 462 1.11 -9.28 17.78
N ASN A 463 1.41 -9.53 16.51
CA ASN A 463 0.55 -10.26 15.60
C ASN A 463 0.40 -11.73 16.00
N GLN A 464 1.50 -12.39 16.36
CA GLN A 464 1.47 -13.77 16.84
C GLN A 464 0.65 -13.88 18.13
N ALA A 465 0.79 -12.95 19.07
CA ALA A 465 -0.01 -12.89 20.30
C ALA A 465 -1.50 -12.71 19.98
N LYS A 466 -1.84 -11.76 19.10
CA LYS A 466 -3.21 -11.56 18.61
C LYS A 466 -3.79 -12.82 17.96
N GLN A 467 -2.99 -13.53 17.18
CA GLN A 467 -3.41 -14.77 16.52
C GLN A 467 -3.59 -15.94 17.51
N LYS A 468 -2.74 -16.05 18.54
CA LYS A 468 -2.88 -17.09 19.58
C LYS A 468 -4.14 -16.91 20.43
N ILE A 469 -4.63 -15.68 20.57
CA ILE A 469 -5.84 -15.36 21.34
C ILE A 469 -7.10 -15.43 20.45
N ARG A 470 -6.95 -15.29 19.13
CA ARG A 470 -8.04 -15.40 18.15
C ARG A 470 -8.24 -16.85 17.73
N THR A 471 -9.47 -17.32 17.71
CA THR A 471 -9.80 -18.57 17.00
C THR A 471 -9.59 -18.33 15.50
N PRO A 472 -8.71 -19.08 14.80
CA PRO A 472 -8.46 -18.85 13.38
C PRO A 472 -9.75 -19.08 12.58
N ILE A 473 -10.23 -18.05 11.88
CA ILE A 473 -11.38 -18.12 10.97
C ILE A 473 -10.91 -18.47 9.53
N GLU A 474 -9.66 -18.14 9.22
CA GLU A 474 -9.00 -18.43 7.95
C GLU A 474 -7.69 -19.18 8.22
N LEU A 475 -7.61 -20.40 7.70
CA LEU A 475 -6.36 -21.12 7.54
C LEU A 475 -5.87 -20.82 6.12
N SER A 476 -4.59 -20.45 5.97
CA SER A 476 -3.98 -20.27 4.65
C SER A 476 -4.15 -21.57 3.84
N SER A 477 -4.91 -21.49 2.75
CA SER A 477 -5.16 -22.63 1.85
C SER A 477 -3.87 -23.15 1.21
N ALA A 478 -2.85 -22.30 1.07
CA ALA A 478 -1.53 -22.66 0.56
C ALA A 478 -0.77 -23.60 1.52
N LEU A 479 -0.79 -23.29 2.83
CA LEU A 479 -0.06 -24.06 3.84
C LEU A 479 -0.75 -25.39 4.16
N TYR A 480 -2.10 -25.39 4.21
CA TYR A 480 -2.88 -26.62 4.38
C TYR A 480 -2.98 -27.44 3.10
N GLY A 481 -2.99 -26.81 1.92
CA GLY A 481 -2.91 -27.48 0.63
C GLY A 481 -1.65 -28.33 0.50
N ALA A 482 -0.51 -27.83 1.00
CA ALA A 482 0.76 -28.56 1.08
C ALA A 482 0.72 -29.73 2.09
N LEU A 483 0.01 -29.59 3.22
CA LEU A 483 -0.19 -30.67 4.19
C LEU A 483 -1.22 -31.72 3.72
N THR A 484 -2.14 -31.36 2.83
CA THR A 484 -3.14 -32.27 2.23
C THR A 484 -2.72 -32.84 0.87
N SER A 485 -1.60 -32.41 0.31
CA SER A 485 -1.03 -32.93 -0.96
C SER A 485 -0.03 -34.06 -0.75
N GLY A 486 0.06 -34.60 0.47
CA GLY A 486 0.46 -35.98 0.68
C GLY A 486 -0.62 -36.89 0.10
N ASP A 487 -0.50 -37.19 -1.18
CA ASP A 487 -1.42 -38.00 -1.96
C ASP A 487 -1.54 -39.42 -1.38
N PRO A 488 -2.72 -39.88 -0.92
CA PRO A 488 -2.97 -41.29 -0.63
C PRO A 488 -3.08 -42.15 -1.89
N ALA A 489 -2.95 -41.56 -3.09
CA ALA A 489 -3.04 -42.25 -4.38
C ALA A 489 -1.81 -43.10 -4.75
N SER A 490 -1.22 -43.80 -3.78
CA SER A 490 -0.29 -44.90 -4.01
C SER A 490 -0.88 -46.27 -3.68
N ASP A 491 -2.21 -46.39 -3.61
CA ASP A 491 -2.90 -47.68 -3.59
C ASP A 491 -3.46 -48.02 -5.00
N PRO A 492 -2.85 -48.98 -5.74
CA PRO A 492 -3.22 -49.30 -7.12
C PRO A 492 -4.56 -50.05 -7.29
N SER A 493 -5.37 -50.25 -6.23
CA SER A 493 -6.45 -51.26 -6.25
C SER A 493 -7.90 -50.74 -6.28
N ALA A 494 -8.17 -49.43 -6.27
CA ALA A 494 -9.55 -48.94 -6.17
C ALA A 494 -10.19 -48.61 -7.55
N HIS A 495 -10.89 -49.58 -8.15
CA HIS A 495 -11.67 -49.39 -9.37
C HIS A 495 -12.81 -48.36 -9.20
N LEU A 496 -12.90 -47.41 -10.16
CA LEU A 496 -14.00 -46.44 -10.26
C LEU A 496 -15.35 -47.16 -10.53
N ARG A 497 -16.43 -46.71 -9.87
CA ARG A 497 -17.77 -47.28 -10.06
C ARG A 497 -18.28 -47.07 -11.49
N TYR A 498 -19.07 -48.03 -11.97
CA TYR A 498 -19.59 -48.04 -13.35
C TYR A 498 -20.38 -46.77 -13.70
N ASP A 499 -21.17 -46.22 -12.78
CA ASP A 499 -21.99 -45.03 -12.95
C ASP A 499 -21.27 -43.70 -12.67
N ASP A 500 -19.97 -43.71 -12.34
CA ASP A 500 -19.19 -42.48 -12.16
C ASP A 500 -19.10 -41.72 -13.50
N PRO A 501 -19.40 -40.40 -13.54
CA PRO A 501 -19.37 -39.61 -14.78
C PRO A 501 -18.04 -39.67 -15.53
N ARG A 502 -16.92 -39.86 -14.82
CA ARG A 502 -15.59 -40.03 -15.41
C ARG A 502 -15.44 -41.41 -16.05
N ALA A 503 -15.96 -42.46 -15.41
CA ALA A 503 -16.01 -43.80 -15.98
C ALA A 503 -16.95 -43.87 -17.20
N ILE A 504 -18.10 -43.19 -17.15
CA ILE A 504 -19.03 -43.05 -18.29
C ILE A 504 -18.37 -42.32 -19.46
N HIS A 505 -17.69 -41.20 -19.18
CA HIS A 505 -16.98 -40.43 -20.20
C HIS A 505 -15.80 -41.21 -20.78
N GLN A 506 -15.02 -41.92 -19.95
CA GLN A 506 -13.94 -42.80 -20.41
C GLN A 506 -14.46 -43.92 -21.31
N ARG A 507 -15.60 -44.54 -20.98
CA ARG A 507 -16.24 -45.53 -21.85
C ARG A 507 -16.78 -44.94 -23.14
N TYR A 508 -17.38 -43.75 -23.11
CA TYR A 508 -17.84 -43.05 -24.31
C TYR A 508 -16.68 -42.69 -25.26
N VAL A 509 -15.57 -42.19 -24.71
CA VAL A 509 -14.37 -41.86 -25.49
C VAL A 509 -13.73 -43.13 -26.04
N LYS A 510 -13.56 -44.18 -25.22
CA LYS A 510 -13.00 -45.46 -25.67
C LYS A 510 -13.84 -46.10 -26.79
N SER A 511 -15.16 -46.18 -26.61
CA SER A 511 -16.08 -46.70 -27.62
C SER A 511 -16.08 -45.89 -28.93
N ARG A 512 -15.81 -44.58 -28.87
CA ARG A 512 -15.68 -43.71 -30.05
C ARG A 512 -14.36 -43.92 -30.79
N GLU A 513 -13.27 -43.99 -30.04
CA GLU A 513 -11.92 -44.22 -30.55
C GLU A 513 -11.83 -45.60 -31.22
N ASP A 514 -12.41 -46.63 -30.60
CA ASP A 514 -12.47 -47.99 -31.16
C ASP A 514 -13.30 -48.02 -32.46
N TRP A 515 -14.42 -47.28 -32.52
CA TRP A 515 -15.22 -47.13 -33.73
C TRP A 515 -14.47 -46.38 -34.85
N TYR A 516 -13.70 -45.34 -34.52
CA TYR A 516 -12.86 -44.60 -35.46
C TYR A 516 -11.75 -45.47 -36.07
N LYS A 517 -11.12 -46.31 -35.25
CA LYS A 517 -10.07 -47.24 -35.72
C LYS A 517 -10.61 -48.35 -36.62
N ALA A 518 -11.86 -48.74 -36.45
CA ALA A 518 -12.51 -49.77 -37.25
C ALA A 518 -13.00 -49.28 -38.63
N GLN A 519 -12.89 -47.98 -38.94
CA GLN A 519 -13.31 -47.45 -40.23
C GLN A 519 -12.20 -47.55 -41.29
N PRO A 520 -12.55 -47.75 -42.58
CA PRO A 520 -11.57 -47.80 -43.66
C PRO A 520 -10.71 -46.53 -43.77
N PRO A 521 -9.45 -46.63 -44.21
CA PRO A 521 -8.58 -45.47 -44.43
C PRO A 521 -9.21 -44.46 -45.42
N GLY A 522 -9.25 -43.19 -45.04
CA GLY A 522 -9.84 -42.10 -45.85
C GLY A 522 -11.29 -41.77 -45.53
N THR A 523 -11.96 -42.51 -44.65
CA THR A 523 -13.33 -42.22 -44.20
C THR A 523 -13.34 -40.95 -43.32
N TRP A 524 -14.31 -40.06 -43.52
CA TRP A 524 -14.41 -38.82 -42.73
C TRP A 524 -14.93 -39.09 -41.31
N LEU A 525 -14.03 -39.05 -40.32
CA LEU A 525 -14.31 -39.42 -38.93
C LEU A 525 -14.71 -38.18 -38.11
N GLY A 526 -16.02 -37.95 -38.01
CA GLY A 526 -16.60 -36.92 -37.14
C GLY A 526 -17.44 -37.51 -36.01
N ASN A 527 -17.59 -36.76 -34.93
CA ASN A 527 -18.42 -37.16 -33.79
C ASN A 527 -19.90 -37.33 -34.18
N ARG A 528 -20.33 -36.67 -35.27
CA ARG A 528 -21.66 -36.83 -35.88
C ARG A 528 -21.82 -38.22 -36.49
N GLN A 529 -20.83 -38.71 -37.24
CA GLN A 529 -20.85 -40.04 -37.87
C GLN A 529 -20.85 -41.16 -36.82
N TYR A 530 -19.99 -41.06 -35.81
CA TYR A 530 -19.98 -42.02 -34.68
C TYR A 530 -21.35 -42.09 -34.00
N ARG A 531 -21.97 -40.94 -33.75
CA ARG A 531 -23.31 -40.90 -33.14
C ARG A 531 -24.38 -41.50 -34.03
N LYS A 532 -24.29 -41.35 -35.36
CA LYS A 532 -25.18 -42.03 -36.31
C LYS A 532 -25.05 -43.55 -36.20
N ALA A 533 -23.81 -44.03 -36.20
CA ALA A 533 -23.50 -45.45 -36.24
C ALA A 533 -23.87 -46.16 -34.93
N MET A 534 -23.77 -45.47 -33.79
CA MET A 534 -24.13 -46.00 -32.47
C MET A 534 -25.59 -45.71 -32.06
N GLY A 535 -26.44 -45.22 -32.98
CA GLY A 535 -27.85 -44.89 -32.68
C GLY A 535 -28.03 -43.76 -31.66
N LEU A 536 -27.01 -42.92 -31.46
CA LEU A 536 -27.03 -41.80 -30.52
C LEU A 536 -27.61 -40.55 -31.22
N ALA A 537 -28.45 -39.79 -30.51
CA ALA A 537 -29.13 -38.62 -31.05
C ALA A 537 -28.20 -37.66 -31.81
N GLN A 538 -28.55 -37.32 -33.06
CA GLN A 538 -27.76 -36.47 -33.97
C GLN A 538 -28.25 -35.02 -34.02
N ALA A 539 -27.63 -34.16 -33.20
CA ALA A 539 -27.38 -32.71 -33.34
C ALA A 539 -28.50 -31.70 -33.66
N PHE A 540 -28.29 -30.44 -33.19
CA PHE A 540 -28.76 -29.23 -33.90
C PHE A 540 -27.76 -28.05 -33.83
N TYR A 541 -27.49 -27.53 -35.04
CA TYR A 541 -26.97 -26.25 -35.59
C TYR A 541 -27.82 -26.08 -36.90
N PRO A 542 -27.70 -25.08 -37.81
CA PRO A 542 -27.48 -23.61 -37.83
C PRO A 542 -28.52 -22.89 -38.78
N TYR A 543 -28.37 -21.60 -39.16
CA TYR A 543 -28.88 -21.07 -40.44
C TYR A 543 -28.04 -19.91 -41.02
N ALA A 544 -27.86 -19.96 -42.33
CA ALA A 544 -27.35 -18.95 -43.26
C ALA A 544 -28.48 -18.56 -44.23
N LEU A 545 -28.35 -17.44 -44.97
CA LEU A 545 -28.90 -17.31 -46.34
C LEU A 545 -28.35 -16.06 -47.07
N ILE A 546 -28.06 -16.26 -48.34
CA ILE A 546 -27.61 -15.30 -49.38
C ILE A 546 -28.82 -15.01 -50.29
N HIS A 547 -28.93 -13.79 -50.84
CA HIS A 547 -29.57 -13.55 -52.15
C HIS A 547 -29.00 -12.29 -52.84
N ILE A 548 -28.82 -12.37 -54.17
CA ILE A 548 -28.53 -11.29 -55.15
C ILE A 548 -29.73 -11.23 -56.13
N PRO A 549 -30.12 -10.04 -56.65
CA PRO A 549 -30.17 -9.82 -58.12
C PRO A 549 -29.62 -8.44 -58.60
N TYR A 550 -29.04 -8.46 -59.82
CA TYR A 550 -28.88 -7.42 -60.88
C TYR A 550 -28.43 -5.99 -60.50
N GLY A 551 -27.39 -5.37 -61.07
CA GLY A 551 -26.92 -5.42 -62.45
C GLY A 551 -27.49 -4.23 -63.23
N ASP A 552 -26.74 -3.12 -63.31
CA ASP A 552 -26.59 -2.31 -64.53
C ASP A 552 -25.52 -1.23 -64.37
N VAL A 553 -24.63 -1.22 -65.37
CA VAL A 553 -23.62 -0.20 -65.68
C VAL A 553 -24.30 0.88 -66.51
N VAL A 554 -24.08 2.17 -66.26
CA VAL A 554 -23.86 3.21 -67.30
C VAL A 554 -23.33 4.50 -66.65
N PHE A 555 -22.36 5.07 -67.35
CA PHE A 555 -21.66 6.34 -67.15
C PHE A 555 -22.60 7.56 -67.08
N HIS A 556 -22.23 8.58 -66.31
CA HIS A 556 -22.08 9.95 -66.84
C HIS A 556 -21.34 10.89 -65.86
N ASN A 557 -20.14 11.22 -66.29
CA ASN A 557 -19.44 12.49 -66.18
C ASN A 557 -20.34 13.72 -65.93
N THR A 558 -20.02 14.55 -64.93
CA THR A 558 -20.10 16.03 -65.02
C THR A 558 -19.24 16.69 -63.93
N ASN A 559 -18.01 17.01 -64.29
CA ASN A 559 -17.49 18.36 -64.02
C ASN A 559 -18.29 19.32 -64.92
N PRO A 560 -18.64 20.55 -64.50
CA PRO A 560 -17.86 21.65 -65.07
C PRO A 560 -17.80 22.95 -64.23
N ARG A 561 -16.60 23.56 -64.26
CA ARG A 561 -16.31 24.98 -64.64
C ARG A 561 -16.83 26.09 -63.70
N PHE A 562 -16.21 27.26 -63.53
CA PHE A 562 -15.05 28.03 -63.99
C PHE A 562 -14.83 29.01 -62.79
N SER A 563 -13.67 29.57 -62.46
CA SER A 563 -12.85 30.47 -63.27
C SER A 563 -11.54 30.75 -62.50
N SER A 564 -10.38 30.60 -63.16
CA SER A 564 -9.45 31.70 -63.54
C SER A 564 -9.07 32.61 -62.37
N GLY A 565 -7.85 32.54 -61.85
CA GLY A 565 -6.59 33.00 -62.46
C GLY A 565 -5.68 33.34 -61.25
N ASP A 566 -4.37 33.42 -61.30
CA ASP A 566 -3.41 33.56 -62.37
C ASP A 566 -2.04 33.22 -61.74
N VAL A 567 -1.21 32.48 -62.48
CA VAL A 567 0.16 32.89 -62.84
C VAL A 567 1.04 33.40 -61.66
N GLN A 568 2.12 32.75 -61.24
CA GLN A 568 3.27 32.37 -62.06
C GLN A 568 4.25 31.56 -61.20
N GLU A 569 4.42 30.29 -61.51
CA GLU A 569 5.62 29.55 -61.15
C GLU A 569 5.90 28.61 -62.33
N ARG A 570 6.96 28.91 -63.11
CA ARG A 570 7.89 27.90 -63.65
C ARG A 570 8.92 28.48 -64.63
N MET A 571 10.14 28.03 -64.36
CA MET A 571 11.08 27.45 -65.32
C MET A 571 12.00 28.36 -66.15
N ALA A 572 13.25 28.37 -65.65
CA ALA A 572 14.41 27.78 -66.33
C ALA A 572 14.94 28.49 -67.59
N ARG A 573 16.19 28.96 -67.50
CA ARG A 573 17.30 28.48 -68.37
C ARG A 573 18.66 29.06 -67.95
N LYS A 574 19.61 28.12 -67.83
CA LYS A 574 21.03 28.17 -68.21
C LYS A 574 21.94 29.25 -67.62
N ARG A 575 22.90 28.77 -66.80
CA ARG A 575 24.21 29.40 -66.56
C ARG A 575 24.89 29.74 -67.89
N LYS A 576 25.35 31.00 -68.06
CA LYS A 576 26.60 31.27 -68.76
C LYS A 576 27.72 31.04 -67.74
N THR A 577 28.60 30.10 -68.03
CA THR A 577 29.72 29.70 -67.18
C THR A 577 30.88 30.67 -67.30
N THR A 578 31.71 30.72 -66.26
CA THR A 578 33.09 31.26 -66.22
C THR A 578 34.06 30.46 -67.11
N ALA A 579 33.57 29.76 -68.14
CA ALA A 579 34.37 28.98 -69.07
C ALA A 579 34.93 29.82 -70.23
N ASN A 580 34.50 31.08 -70.40
CA ASN A 580 34.90 31.91 -71.53
C ASN A 580 35.98 32.97 -71.20
N THR A 581 36.53 32.99 -69.99
CA THR A 581 37.67 33.87 -69.65
C THR A 581 39.01 33.12 -69.71
N TRP A 582 39.02 31.80 -69.45
CA TRP A 582 40.23 30.97 -69.58
C TRP A 582 40.52 30.53 -71.02
N ALA A 583 39.53 30.58 -71.92
CA ALA A 583 39.69 30.25 -73.33
C ALA A 583 40.63 31.21 -74.10
N HIS A 584 41.03 32.33 -73.49
CA HIS A 584 41.94 33.31 -74.08
C HIS A 584 43.23 33.51 -73.27
N ALA A 585 43.57 32.58 -72.35
CA ALA A 585 44.77 32.65 -71.51
C ALA A 585 45.73 31.48 -71.82
N ARG A 586 47.04 31.77 -71.91
CA ARG A 586 48.14 30.81 -72.13
C ARG A 586 49.14 30.82 -70.99
N GLU A 587 49.92 29.74 -70.90
CA GLU A 587 51.10 29.67 -70.04
C GLU A 587 52.26 30.54 -70.60
N PRO A 588 53.22 30.95 -69.76
CA PRO A 588 54.36 31.79 -70.16
C PRO A 588 55.23 31.07 -71.21
N LEU A 589 55.73 31.81 -72.20
CA LEU A 589 56.62 31.26 -73.23
C LEU A 589 58.04 31.83 -73.08
N ASN A 590 59.04 30.98 -73.33
CA ASN A 590 60.47 31.30 -73.37
C ASN A 590 60.96 32.09 -72.12
N SER A 591 61.10 33.41 -72.29
CA SER A 591 61.70 34.38 -71.37
C SER A 591 60.69 35.18 -70.55
N GLU A 592 59.41 34.78 -70.52
CA GLU A 592 58.37 35.40 -69.69
C GLU A 592 58.35 34.80 -68.26
N PRO A 593 58.22 35.63 -67.20
CA PRO A 593 58.25 35.15 -65.82
C PRO A 593 57.03 34.29 -65.47
N SER A 594 57.27 33.08 -64.99
CA SER A 594 56.21 32.11 -64.70
C SER A 594 55.52 32.29 -63.35
N ARG A 595 56.11 33.07 -62.45
CA ARG A 595 55.60 33.34 -61.10
C ARG A 595 56.00 34.74 -60.63
N CYS A 596 55.14 35.39 -59.84
CA CYS A 596 55.49 36.63 -59.17
C CYS A 596 56.37 36.36 -57.93
N GLY A 597 57.53 37.02 -57.84
CA GLY A 597 58.55 36.79 -56.82
C GLY A 597 58.15 37.11 -55.36
N ARG A 598 56.99 37.71 -55.10
CA ARG A 598 56.54 38.06 -53.73
C ARG A 598 55.45 37.18 -53.13
N LYS A 599 54.73 36.37 -53.91
CA LYS A 599 53.62 35.52 -53.41
C LYS A 599 53.62 34.08 -53.94
N ASN A 600 54.60 33.73 -54.77
CA ASN A 600 54.77 32.39 -55.35
C ASN A 600 53.53 31.87 -56.13
N GLU A 601 52.70 32.78 -56.64
CA GLU A 601 51.51 32.50 -57.46
C GLU A 601 51.88 32.51 -58.97
N LYS A 602 51.20 31.67 -59.77
CA LYS A 602 51.44 31.52 -61.23
C LYS A 602 50.82 32.70 -62.01
N ILE A 603 51.55 33.20 -63.01
CA ILE A 603 51.08 34.24 -63.95
C ILE A 603 50.58 33.57 -65.24
N TYR A 604 49.46 34.06 -65.78
CA TYR A 604 48.90 33.64 -67.07
C TYR A 604 48.79 34.84 -68.02
N TYR A 605 49.08 34.63 -69.30
CA TYR A 605 49.13 35.69 -70.33
C TYR A 605 47.98 35.55 -71.33
N CYS A 606 47.54 36.66 -71.92
CA CYS A 606 46.52 36.60 -72.98
C CYS A 606 47.08 35.95 -74.25
N MET A 607 46.30 35.11 -74.94
CA MET A 607 46.69 34.49 -76.21
C MET A 607 46.74 35.50 -77.38
N HIS A 608 46.22 36.72 -77.22
CA HIS A 608 46.10 37.71 -78.29
C HIS A 608 46.81 39.07 -78.01
N CYS A 609 47.47 39.24 -76.86
CA CYS A 609 48.33 40.41 -76.57
C CYS A 609 49.36 40.15 -75.43
N ILE A 610 50.36 41.02 -75.26
CA ILE A 610 51.49 40.86 -74.31
C ILE A 610 51.25 41.46 -72.92
N HIS A 611 50.01 41.80 -72.55
CA HIS A 611 49.69 42.39 -71.25
C HIS A 611 49.32 41.32 -70.21
N GLY A 612 50.04 41.30 -69.09
CA GLY A 612 49.77 40.42 -67.93
C GLY A 612 48.65 40.99 -67.05
N ILE A 613 47.78 40.12 -66.54
CA ILE A 613 46.67 40.49 -65.65
C ILE A 613 47.06 40.13 -64.21
N GLU A 614 47.23 41.14 -63.35
CA GLU A 614 47.36 40.95 -61.90
C GLU A 614 45.98 41.01 -61.22
N LEU A 615 45.62 39.95 -60.49
CA LEU A 615 44.36 39.87 -59.74
C LEU A 615 44.59 40.31 -58.28
N GLU A 616 44.27 41.55 -57.96
CA GLU A 616 44.21 42.03 -56.58
C GLU A 616 42.97 41.47 -55.86
N ALA A 617 43.18 40.56 -54.90
CA ALA A 617 42.10 40.04 -54.06
C ALA A 617 41.74 41.03 -52.93
N HIS A 618 40.94 42.05 -53.26
CA HIS A 618 40.14 42.72 -52.24
C HIS A 618 39.12 41.72 -51.65
N GLY A 619 39.05 41.63 -50.32
CA GLY A 619 38.02 40.87 -49.59
C GLY A 619 36.63 41.45 -49.85
N HIS A 620 35.99 40.98 -50.91
CA HIS A 620 34.71 41.46 -51.44
C HIS A 620 33.58 41.40 -50.38
N PRO A 621 32.72 42.43 -50.24
CA PRO A 621 31.54 42.39 -49.36
C PRO A 621 30.58 41.22 -49.66
N ILE A 622 30.62 40.69 -50.88
CA ILE A 622 29.90 39.50 -51.31
C ILE A 622 30.46 38.24 -50.63
N LYS A 623 31.77 38.15 -50.33
CA LYS A 623 32.37 37.00 -49.63
C LYS A 623 31.95 37.00 -48.16
N LYS A 624 31.95 38.17 -47.48
CA LYS A 624 31.37 38.31 -46.13
C LYS A 624 29.86 38.01 -46.10
N ARG A 625 29.11 38.42 -47.12
CA ARG A 625 27.67 38.11 -47.24
C ARG A 625 27.41 36.64 -47.58
N ARG A 626 28.27 36.02 -48.39
CA ARG A 626 28.22 34.59 -48.75
C ARG A 626 28.60 33.73 -47.55
N ASP A 627 29.62 34.09 -46.80
CA ASP A 627 30.06 33.35 -45.62
C ASP A 627 29.02 33.48 -44.49
N ARG A 628 28.37 34.65 -44.33
CA ARG A 628 27.17 34.79 -43.48
C ARG A 628 25.97 34.02 -44.02
N LEU A 629 25.67 34.05 -45.31
CA LEU A 629 24.57 33.27 -45.89
C LEU A 629 24.81 31.77 -45.78
N ILE A 630 26.06 31.31 -45.87
CA ILE A 630 26.46 29.92 -45.68
C ILE A 630 26.39 29.56 -44.19
N GLN A 631 26.88 30.41 -43.29
CA GLN A 631 26.74 30.20 -41.84
C GLN A 631 25.28 30.23 -41.41
N ASP A 632 24.46 31.16 -41.92
CA ASP A 632 23.01 31.25 -41.67
C ASP A 632 22.27 30.10 -42.34
N ALA A 633 22.72 29.58 -43.49
CA ALA A 633 22.14 28.39 -44.12
C ALA A 633 22.50 27.12 -43.36
N PHE A 634 23.73 27.00 -42.82
CA PHE A 634 24.11 25.89 -41.93
C PHE A 634 23.47 26.00 -40.56
N ALA A 635 23.29 27.21 -40.02
CA ALA A 635 22.53 27.47 -38.81
C ALA A 635 21.04 27.16 -39.02
N LYS A 636 20.40 27.66 -40.10
CA LYS A 636 19.02 27.29 -40.46
C LYS A 636 18.87 25.81 -40.78
N ALA A 637 19.83 25.17 -41.44
CA ALA A 637 19.80 23.73 -41.68
C ALA A 637 20.00 22.95 -40.37
N GLY A 638 20.83 23.45 -39.46
CA GLY A 638 21.02 22.95 -38.10
C GLY A 638 19.75 23.10 -37.25
N ASP A 639 19.07 24.23 -37.33
CA ASP A 639 17.81 24.55 -36.65
C ASP A 639 16.65 23.75 -37.26
N MET A 640 16.59 23.61 -38.58
CA MET A 640 15.62 22.75 -39.27
C MET A 640 15.87 21.28 -38.95
N HIS A 641 17.14 20.85 -38.87
CA HIS A 641 17.47 19.50 -38.47
C HIS A 641 17.14 19.28 -36.99
N ALA A 642 17.46 20.22 -36.11
CA ALA A 642 17.11 20.18 -34.69
C ALA A 642 15.60 20.21 -34.48
N ALA A 643 14.85 21.02 -35.23
CA ALA A 643 13.39 21.06 -35.22
C ALA A 643 12.78 19.75 -35.77
N LYS A 644 13.36 19.17 -36.83
CA LYS A 644 12.93 17.87 -37.36
C LYS A 644 13.25 16.72 -36.39
N GLN A 645 14.38 16.79 -35.69
CA GLN A 645 14.73 15.85 -34.61
C GLN A 645 13.83 16.05 -33.38
N LEU A 646 13.47 17.29 -33.04
CA LEU A 646 12.55 17.61 -31.95
C LEU A 646 11.14 17.11 -32.28
N ALA A 647 10.62 17.37 -33.49
CA ALA A 647 9.34 16.87 -33.96
C ALA A 647 9.31 15.33 -33.99
N LYS A 648 10.37 14.69 -34.48
CA LYS A 648 10.51 13.23 -34.46
C LYS A 648 10.58 12.67 -33.03
N ARG A 649 11.23 13.39 -32.11
CA ARG A 649 11.30 13.05 -30.69
C ARG A 649 9.93 13.19 -30.02
N GLU A 650 9.21 14.27 -30.29
CA GLU A 650 7.84 14.48 -29.80
C GLU A 650 6.90 13.40 -30.33
N GLU A 651 6.96 13.07 -31.62
CA GLU A 651 6.19 11.99 -32.21
C GLU A 651 6.53 10.64 -31.56
N THR A 652 7.82 10.36 -31.32
CA THR A 652 8.25 9.14 -30.61
C THR A 652 7.69 9.09 -29.19
N LEU A 653 7.67 10.22 -28.48
CA LEU A 653 7.12 10.33 -27.12
C LEU A 653 5.60 10.11 -27.10
N ARG A 654 4.85 10.64 -28.09
CA ARG A 654 3.41 10.36 -28.24
C ARG A 654 3.14 8.87 -28.45
N HIS A 655 3.94 8.20 -29.30
CA HIS A 655 3.81 6.76 -29.56
C HIS A 655 4.23 5.86 -28.39
N ALA A 656 5.04 6.38 -27.46
CA ALA A 656 5.43 5.64 -26.26
C ALA A 656 4.29 5.51 -25.24
N ILE A 657 3.22 6.31 -25.38
CA ILE A 657 2.06 6.26 -24.51
C ILE A 657 1.08 5.19 -25.02
N ASN A 658 0.82 4.17 -24.21
CA ASN A 658 -0.32 3.30 -24.45
C ASN A 658 -1.60 4.03 -24.04
N HIS A 659 -2.20 4.75 -24.99
CA HIS A 659 -3.35 5.62 -24.74
C HIS A 659 -4.54 4.87 -24.12
N LYS A 660 -4.82 3.64 -24.56
CA LYS A 660 -5.92 2.82 -23.99
C LYS A 660 -5.66 2.44 -22.53
N ALA A 661 -4.43 2.03 -22.21
CA ALA A 661 -4.06 1.70 -20.83
C ALA A 661 -4.04 2.95 -19.94
N ALA A 662 -3.61 4.09 -20.46
CA ALA A 662 -3.59 5.36 -19.73
C ALA A 662 -5.01 5.86 -19.42
N LEU A 663 -5.94 5.79 -20.39
CA LEU A 663 -7.36 6.11 -20.15
C LEU A 663 -7.99 5.19 -19.11
N GLU A 664 -7.75 3.88 -19.20
CA GLU A 664 -8.26 2.92 -18.22
C GLU A 664 -7.69 3.20 -16.83
N ALA A 665 -6.40 3.50 -16.72
CA ALA A 665 -5.77 3.90 -15.46
C ALA A 665 -6.37 5.20 -14.91
N LEU A 666 -6.71 6.18 -15.76
CA LEU A 666 -7.38 7.41 -15.35
C LEU A 666 -8.81 7.13 -14.86
N ILE A 667 -9.58 6.28 -15.54
CA ILE A 667 -10.92 5.86 -15.09
C ILE A 667 -10.82 5.16 -13.73
N GLN A 668 -9.86 4.24 -13.57
CA GLN A 668 -9.62 3.57 -12.29
C GLN A 668 -9.16 4.54 -11.20
N LEU A 669 -8.31 5.52 -11.52
CA LEU A 669 -7.87 6.53 -10.57
C LEU A 669 -9.08 7.34 -10.05
N VAL A 670 -9.94 7.81 -10.95
CA VAL A 670 -11.16 8.55 -10.62
C VAL A 670 -12.11 7.70 -9.78
N THR A 671 -12.40 6.47 -10.22
CA THR A 671 -13.41 5.61 -9.60
C THR A 671 -12.94 4.95 -8.30
N VAL A 672 -11.70 4.44 -8.24
CA VAL A 672 -11.15 3.73 -7.07
C VAL A 672 -10.70 4.69 -5.98
N ARG A 673 -10.18 5.87 -6.35
CA ARG A 673 -9.75 6.89 -5.37
C ARG A 673 -10.83 7.93 -5.08
N ASN A 674 -12.01 7.78 -5.69
CA ASN A 674 -13.15 8.69 -5.51
C ASN A 674 -12.76 10.15 -5.77
N LEU A 675 -12.06 10.39 -6.89
CA LEU A 675 -11.70 11.75 -7.31
C LEU A 675 -12.84 12.40 -8.08
N SER A 676 -12.91 13.72 -8.01
CA SER A 676 -13.82 14.50 -8.83
C SER A 676 -13.48 14.34 -10.32
N TYR A 677 -14.50 14.37 -11.19
CA TYR A 677 -14.29 14.33 -12.65
C TYR A 677 -13.50 15.52 -13.19
N ASN A 678 -13.38 16.62 -12.42
CA ASN A 678 -12.52 17.74 -12.77
C ASN A 678 -11.04 17.50 -12.44
N CYS A 679 -10.63 16.32 -11.96
CA CYS A 679 -9.23 16.05 -11.65
C CYS A 679 -8.32 16.18 -12.88
N SER A 680 -8.87 16.00 -14.08
CA SER A 680 -8.16 16.25 -15.34
C SER A 680 -7.92 17.71 -15.65
N SER A 681 -8.35 18.65 -14.81
CA SER A 681 -7.95 20.06 -14.90
C SER A 681 -7.01 20.47 -13.76
N TRP A 682 -6.57 19.54 -12.92
CA TRP A 682 -5.71 19.85 -11.78
C TRP A 682 -4.26 20.05 -12.26
N PRO A 683 -3.62 21.20 -11.96
CA PRO A 683 -2.24 21.47 -12.34
C PRO A 683 -1.25 20.40 -11.84
N GLU A 684 -1.53 19.79 -10.69
CA GLU A 684 -0.69 18.75 -10.10
C GLU A 684 -0.74 17.44 -10.89
N LEU A 685 -1.94 17.04 -11.36
CA LEU A 685 -2.09 15.85 -12.20
C LEU A 685 -1.44 16.09 -13.56
N HIS A 686 -1.59 17.30 -14.10
CA HIS A 686 -0.92 17.72 -15.33
C HIS A 686 0.59 17.67 -15.18
N ALA A 687 1.13 18.31 -14.14
CA ALA A 687 2.56 18.31 -13.86
C ALA A 687 3.12 16.89 -13.66
N LEU A 688 2.36 16.01 -13.00
CA LEU A 688 2.73 14.60 -12.84
C LEU A 688 2.79 13.87 -14.19
N ILE A 689 1.75 14.01 -15.02
CA ILE A 689 1.70 13.37 -16.34
C ILE A 689 2.82 13.93 -17.24
N SER A 690 3.00 15.24 -17.27
CA SER A 690 4.05 15.91 -18.05
C SER A 690 5.46 15.60 -17.57
N ALA A 691 5.67 15.38 -16.26
CA ALA A 691 6.97 14.97 -15.71
C ALA A 691 7.36 13.54 -16.15
N VAL A 692 6.36 12.67 -16.38
CA VAL A 692 6.57 11.31 -16.89
C VAL A 692 6.71 11.31 -18.41
N ASN A 693 5.83 12.02 -19.11
CA ASN A 693 5.92 12.20 -20.55
C ASN A 693 5.33 13.57 -20.95
N PRO A 694 6.16 14.53 -21.42
CA PRO A 694 5.70 15.86 -21.76
C PRO A 694 4.86 15.93 -23.03
N ALA A 695 4.76 14.85 -23.82
CA ALA A 695 3.96 14.80 -25.04
C ALA A 695 2.55 14.21 -24.83
N ALA A 696 2.12 14.02 -23.57
CA ALA A 696 0.84 13.43 -23.17
C ALA A 696 -0.32 14.45 -23.05
N ASP A 697 -0.27 15.54 -23.82
CA ASP A 697 -1.21 16.66 -23.71
C ASP A 697 -2.66 16.26 -24.03
N ASP A 698 -2.84 15.21 -24.82
CA ASP A 698 -4.12 14.58 -25.18
C ASP A 698 -4.82 13.91 -23.98
N LEU A 699 -4.07 13.30 -23.07
CA LEU A 699 -4.61 12.77 -21.80
C LEU A 699 -4.97 13.89 -20.81
N ILE A 700 -4.24 15.00 -20.89
CA ILE A 700 -4.36 16.20 -20.06
C ILE A 700 -5.54 17.08 -20.50
N SER A 701 -5.90 17.05 -21.79
CA SER A 701 -6.95 17.88 -22.40
C SER A 701 -8.36 17.31 -22.28
N LEU A 702 -8.56 16.19 -21.59
CA LEU A 702 -9.88 15.58 -21.42
C LEU A 702 -10.76 16.44 -20.53
N SER A 703 -11.88 16.91 -21.08
CA SER A 703 -12.90 17.60 -20.28
C SER A 703 -13.49 16.67 -19.22
N HIS A 704 -14.00 17.25 -18.13
CA HIS A 704 -14.74 16.50 -17.10
C HIS A 704 -15.90 15.69 -17.71
N GLY A 705 -16.57 16.23 -18.73
CA GLY A 705 -17.64 15.52 -19.47
C GLY A 705 -17.13 14.33 -20.26
N SER A 706 -15.90 14.38 -20.79
CA SER A 706 -15.26 13.24 -21.45
C SER A 706 -14.96 12.12 -20.45
N ILE A 707 -14.46 12.46 -19.26
CA ILE A 707 -14.21 11.48 -18.19
C ILE A 707 -15.51 10.84 -17.71
N GLN A 708 -16.56 11.63 -17.52
CA GLN A 708 -17.87 11.10 -17.16
C GLN A 708 -18.39 10.09 -18.20
N LYS A 709 -18.26 10.39 -19.50
CA LYS A 709 -18.62 9.45 -20.58
C LYS A 709 -17.77 8.18 -20.55
N LEU A 710 -16.47 8.29 -20.34
CA LEU A 710 -15.55 7.15 -20.23
C LEU A 710 -15.90 6.24 -19.04
N VAL A 711 -16.14 6.83 -17.86
CA VAL A 711 -16.59 6.10 -16.66
C VAL A 711 -17.94 5.42 -16.93
N SER A 712 -18.87 6.10 -17.59
CA SER A 712 -20.19 5.54 -17.93
C SER A 712 -20.09 4.35 -18.90
N ASN A 713 -19.22 4.46 -19.91
CA ASN A 713 -18.95 3.37 -20.85
C ASN A 713 -18.26 2.18 -20.16
N SER A 714 -17.26 2.45 -19.30
CA SER A 714 -16.59 1.41 -18.51
C SER A 714 -17.57 0.71 -17.57
N PHE A 715 -18.47 1.45 -16.92
CA PHE A 715 -19.53 0.88 -16.10
C PHE A 715 -20.44 -0.07 -16.90
N ARG A 716 -20.88 0.31 -18.10
CA ARG A 716 -21.70 -0.55 -18.98
C ARG A 716 -20.99 -1.86 -19.32
N VAL A 717 -19.71 -1.80 -19.70
CA VAL A 717 -18.91 -2.99 -20.02
C VAL A 717 -18.77 -3.91 -18.80
N HIS A 718 -18.41 -3.36 -17.64
CA HIS A 718 -18.25 -4.15 -16.41
C HIS A 718 -19.58 -4.72 -15.91
N LYS A 719 -20.68 -3.96 -16.06
CA LYS A 719 -22.04 -4.44 -15.78
C LYS A 719 -22.40 -5.64 -16.67
N ASP A 720 -22.09 -5.59 -17.96
CA ASP A 720 -22.33 -6.70 -18.89
C ASP A 720 -21.47 -7.93 -18.58
N MET A 721 -20.23 -7.74 -18.12
CA MET A 721 -19.39 -8.82 -17.64
C MET A 721 -19.98 -9.47 -16.38
N LEU A 722 -20.39 -8.67 -15.39
CA LEU A 722 -21.05 -9.16 -14.18
C LEU A 722 -22.37 -9.87 -14.51
N ARG A 723 -23.19 -9.29 -15.39
CA ARG A 723 -24.44 -9.87 -15.88
C ARG A 723 -24.21 -11.27 -16.44
N ARG A 724 -23.27 -11.44 -17.38
CA ARG A 724 -22.93 -12.75 -17.94
C ARG A 724 -22.46 -13.74 -16.87
N LYS A 725 -21.69 -13.27 -15.90
CA LYS A 725 -21.17 -14.10 -14.79
C LYS A 725 -22.27 -14.59 -13.85
N LEU A 726 -23.23 -13.74 -13.52
CA LEU A 726 -24.40 -14.12 -12.72
C LEU A 726 -25.34 -15.05 -13.50
N GLN A 727 -25.46 -14.84 -14.81
CA GLN A 727 -26.24 -15.71 -15.71
C GLN A 727 -25.57 -17.06 -15.96
N SER A 728 -24.24 -17.18 -15.87
CA SER A 728 -23.53 -18.44 -16.09
C SER A 728 -23.35 -19.29 -14.83
N THR A 729 -23.34 -18.69 -13.62
CA THR A 729 -23.09 -19.46 -12.40
C THR A 729 -24.14 -20.56 -12.17
N PRO A 730 -23.75 -21.82 -11.90
CA PRO A 730 -24.72 -22.90 -11.66
C PRO A 730 -25.45 -22.74 -10.31
N TRP A 731 -24.97 -21.83 -9.45
CA TRP A 731 -25.46 -21.64 -8.10
C TRP A 731 -26.61 -20.61 -8.04
N LYS A 732 -27.41 -20.69 -6.97
CA LYS A 732 -28.42 -19.67 -6.69
C LYS A 732 -27.76 -18.36 -6.25
N LEU A 733 -28.44 -17.26 -6.53
CA LEU A 733 -28.00 -15.89 -6.24
C LEU A 733 -28.76 -15.36 -5.03
N HIS A 734 -28.04 -14.97 -3.98
CA HIS A 734 -28.65 -14.47 -2.76
C HIS A 734 -28.65 -12.95 -2.77
N LEU A 735 -29.81 -12.34 -2.60
CA LEU A 735 -29.98 -10.90 -2.66
C LEU A 735 -30.01 -10.32 -1.26
N SER A 736 -29.42 -9.14 -1.11
CA SER A 736 -29.61 -8.31 0.07
C SER A 736 -29.95 -6.90 -0.35
N ALA A 737 -30.97 -6.31 0.26
CA ALA A 737 -31.32 -4.91 0.01
C ALA A 737 -31.42 -4.09 1.30
N ASP A 738 -31.05 -2.82 1.21
CA ASP A 738 -31.11 -1.87 2.31
C ASP A 738 -31.62 -0.52 1.78
N VAL A 739 -32.54 0.10 2.52
CA VAL A 739 -33.07 1.42 2.18
C VAL A 739 -32.46 2.46 3.12
N ARG A 740 -31.88 3.50 2.54
CA ARG A 740 -31.29 4.62 3.29
C ARG A 740 -31.91 5.93 2.85
N SER A 741 -32.32 6.75 3.81
CA SER A 741 -32.70 8.14 3.55
C SER A 741 -31.45 9.02 3.63
N ALA A 742 -31.21 9.82 2.59
CA ALA A 742 -30.18 10.83 2.54
C ALA A 742 -30.67 12.13 3.21
N PRO A 743 -29.77 13.01 3.68
CA PRO A 743 -30.12 14.27 4.34
C PRO A 743 -30.98 15.22 3.49
N ASN A 744 -30.93 15.08 2.16
CA ASN A 744 -31.77 15.83 1.22
C ASN A 744 -33.18 15.22 1.05
N HIS A 745 -33.62 14.39 2.00
CA HIS A 745 -34.92 13.69 2.03
C HIS A 745 -35.17 12.73 0.86
N LYS A 746 -34.11 12.33 0.13
CA LYS A 746 -34.20 11.28 -0.89
C LYS A 746 -33.95 9.90 -0.28
N ALA A 747 -34.74 8.91 -0.64
CA ALA A 747 -34.52 7.52 -0.23
C ALA A 747 -33.84 6.73 -1.35
N PHE A 748 -32.82 5.96 -1.01
CA PHE A 748 -32.07 5.10 -1.93
C PHE A 748 -32.19 3.65 -1.52
N LEU A 749 -32.46 2.77 -2.50
CA LEU A 749 -32.44 1.33 -2.35
C LEU A 749 -31.12 0.79 -2.92
N GLY A 750 -30.28 0.25 -2.05
CA GLY A 750 -29.09 -0.51 -2.45
C GLY A 750 -29.43 -1.99 -2.58
N ILE A 751 -29.13 -2.61 -3.72
CA ILE A 751 -29.36 -4.04 -3.97
C ILE A 751 -28.00 -4.69 -4.24
N CYS A 752 -27.60 -5.63 -3.38
CA CYS A 752 -26.41 -6.44 -3.56
C CYS A 752 -26.77 -7.90 -3.85
N VAL A 753 -25.90 -8.59 -4.58
CA VAL A 753 -25.94 -10.04 -4.79
C VAL A 753 -24.73 -10.69 -4.13
N LYS A 754 -24.94 -11.82 -3.47
CA LYS A 754 -23.92 -12.76 -3.00
C LYS A 754 -24.05 -14.06 -3.78
N PHE A 755 -22.94 -14.58 -4.30
CA PHE A 755 -22.90 -15.79 -5.10
C PHE A 755 -21.54 -16.48 -4.99
N VAL A 756 -21.49 -17.78 -5.30
CA VAL A 756 -20.23 -18.51 -5.38
C VAL A 756 -19.69 -18.44 -6.81
N ASP A 757 -18.42 -18.06 -6.92
CA ASP A 757 -17.70 -18.07 -8.17
C ASP A 757 -17.35 -19.51 -8.58
N PRO A 758 -17.74 -19.99 -9.77
CA PRO A 758 -17.43 -21.35 -10.18
C PRO A 758 -15.94 -21.60 -10.41
N ASP A 759 -15.17 -20.57 -10.79
CA ASP A 759 -13.76 -20.68 -11.15
C ASP A 759 -12.86 -20.56 -9.90
N ALA A 760 -13.11 -19.54 -9.08
CA ALA A 760 -12.38 -19.27 -7.84
C ALA A 760 -12.84 -20.15 -6.67
N LYS A 761 -14.04 -20.74 -6.73
CA LYS A 761 -14.69 -21.49 -5.64
C LYS A 761 -14.85 -20.67 -4.35
N GLU A 762 -14.94 -19.34 -4.48
CA GLU A 762 -15.06 -18.40 -3.37
C GLU A 762 -16.43 -17.69 -3.40
N ALA A 763 -16.90 -17.26 -2.24
CA ALA A 763 -18.08 -16.42 -2.13
C ALA A 763 -17.75 -14.97 -2.52
N LEU A 764 -18.40 -14.46 -3.56
CA LEU A 764 -18.28 -13.08 -4.02
C LEU A 764 -19.55 -12.29 -3.70
N GLN A 765 -19.39 -10.97 -3.66
CA GLN A 765 -20.48 -10.00 -3.52
C GLN A 765 -20.32 -8.90 -4.56
N ALA A 766 -21.43 -8.43 -5.13
CA ALA A 766 -21.47 -7.27 -6.02
C ALA A 766 -22.69 -6.39 -5.73
N LEU A 767 -22.55 -5.08 -5.90
CA LEU A 767 -23.65 -4.12 -5.90
C LEU A 767 -24.30 -4.15 -7.29
N LEU A 768 -25.58 -4.49 -7.37
CA LEU A 768 -26.34 -4.53 -8.62
C LEU A 768 -26.95 -3.18 -8.96
N ALA A 769 -27.46 -2.48 -7.96
CA ALA A 769 -28.11 -1.18 -8.09
C ALA A 769 -27.99 -0.37 -6.80
N LEU A 770 -27.91 0.95 -6.96
CA LEU A 770 -28.12 1.95 -5.92
C LEU A 770 -29.03 3.01 -6.54
N SER A 771 -30.34 2.84 -6.36
CA SER A 771 -31.36 3.60 -7.09
C SER A 771 -32.16 4.46 -6.13
N GLU A 772 -32.44 5.69 -6.54
CA GLU A 772 -33.40 6.56 -5.84
C GLU A 772 -34.80 5.93 -5.95
N LEU A 773 -35.55 5.88 -4.84
CA LEU A 773 -36.94 5.40 -4.84
C LEU A 773 -37.82 6.47 -5.50
N PRO A 774 -38.49 6.16 -6.63
CA PRO A 774 -39.24 7.14 -7.39
C PRO A 774 -40.46 7.62 -6.61
N GLY A 775 -40.45 8.87 -6.16
CA GLY A 775 -41.59 9.54 -5.51
C GLY A 775 -42.61 10.11 -6.51
N LEU A 776 -42.89 9.39 -7.60
CA LEU A 776 -43.67 9.93 -8.73
C LEU A 776 -45.14 10.23 -8.37
N ASP A 777 -45.68 9.60 -7.32
CA ASP A 777 -47.05 9.84 -6.84
C ASP A 777 -47.11 10.30 -5.37
N GLY A 778 -45.99 10.76 -4.78
CA GLY A 778 -45.93 11.20 -3.37
C GLY A 778 -44.52 11.10 -2.76
N PRO A 779 -44.32 11.53 -1.49
CA PRO A 779 -43.01 11.48 -0.84
C PRO A 779 -42.49 10.04 -0.85
N GLY A 780 -41.28 9.84 -1.39
CA GLY A 780 -40.67 8.53 -1.67
C GLY A 780 -40.88 7.54 -0.53
N SER A 781 -41.84 6.63 -0.71
CA SER A 781 -42.27 5.73 0.34
C SER A 781 -41.27 4.59 0.50
N HIS A 782 -40.92 4.26 1.75
CA HIS A 782 -40.16 3.05 2.11
C HIS A 782 -40.99 1.76 1.95
N GLY A 783 -42.21 1.85 1.39
CA GLY A 783 -43.13 0.75 1.21
C GLY A 783 -42.57 -0.34 0.29
N GLY A 784 -42.93 -1.60 0.60
CA GLY A 784 -42.42 -2.76 -0.13
C GLY A 784 -42.79 -2.78 -1.62
N ALA A 785 -43.89 -2.10 -2.00
CA ALA A 785 -44.30 -1.97 -3.40
C ALA A 785 -43.35 -1.07 -4.21
N GLU A 786 -42.87 0.03 -3.63
CA GLU A 786 -41.90 0.91 -4.30
C GLU A 786 -40.53 0.25 -4.41
N GLN A 787 -40.11 -0.46 -3.36
CA GLN A 787 -38.90 -1.28 -3.41
C GLN A 787 -38.99 -2.36 -4.50
N TRP A 788 -40.19 -2.95 -4.68
CA TRP A 788 -40.45 -3.98 -5.68
C TRP A 788 -40.26 -3.46 -7.11
N LYS A 789 -40.79 -2.27 -7.44
CA LYS A 789 -40.63 -1.66 -8.78
C LYS A 789 -39.15 -1.61 -9.21
N LEU A 790 -38.26 -1.23 -8.29
CA LEU A 790 -36.82 -1.18 -8.53
C LEU A 790 -36.20 -2.58 -8.59
N LEU A 791 -36.52 -3.46 -7.65
CA LEU A 791 -35.98 -4.83 -7.62
C LEU A 791 -36.37 -5.62 -8.87
N GLN A 792 -37.63 -5.52 -9.29
CA GLN A 792 -38.12 -6.15 -10.52
C GLN A 792 -37.29 -5.71 -11.73
N HIS A 793 -37.09 -4.39 -11.89
CA HIS A 793 -36.28 -3.87 -12.98
C HIS A 793 -34.85 -4.41 -12.95
N VAL A 794 -34.21 -4.52 -11.77
CA VAL A 794 -32.87 -5.10 -11.63
C VAL A 794 -32.84 -6.59 -12.01
N LEU A 795 -33.85 -7.36 -11.60
CA LEU A 795 -33.94 -8.78 -11.93
C LEU A 795 -34.10 -9.02 -13.43
N GLU A 796 -34.86 -8.15 -14.11
CA GLU A 796 -35.08 -8.16 -15.56
C GLU A 796 -33.84 -7.68 -16.32
N ASP A 797 -33.25 -6.57 -15.90
CA ASP A 797 -32.07 -5.96 -16.51
C ASP A 797 -30.84 -6.88 -16.43
N TYR A 798 -30.65 -7.59 -15.30
CA TYR A 798 -29.60 -8.61 -15.21
C TYR A 798 -30.06 -9.98 -15.77
N ASN A 799 -31.35 -10.16 -16.03
CA ASN A 799 -31.99 -11.43 -16.42
C ASN A 799 -31.58 -12.60 -15.51
N ILE A 800 -31.79 -12.42 -14.20
CA ILE A 800 -31.38 -13.38 -13.14
C ILE A 800 -32.53 -13.84 -12.23
N TRP A 801 -33.77 -13.50 -12.57
CA TRP A 801 -34.97 -13.83 -11.79
C TRP A 801 -35.09 -15.33 -11.46
N ASN A 802 -34.76 -16.23 -12.41
CA ASN A 802 -34.81 -17.68 -12.22
C ASN A 802 -33.73 -18.24 -11.26
N LYS A 803 -32.77 -17.42 -10.86
CA LYS A 803 -31.65 -17.82 -9.99
C LYS A 803 -31.78 -17.34 -8.55
N VAL A 804 -32.82 -16.58 -8.22
CA VAL A 804 -32.97 -16.02 -6.87
C VAL A 804 -33.02 -17.14 -5.81
N GLY A 805 -32.12 -17.04 -4.84
CA GLY A 805 -31.91 -17.98 -3.75
C GLY A 805 -32.63 -17.56 -2.48
N PHE A 806 -32.02 -16.64 -1.75
CA PHE A 806 -32.53 -16.06 -0.50
C PHE A 806 -32.57 -14.53 -0.61
N TYR A 807 -33.48 -13.89 0.10
CA TYR A 807 -33.58 -12.44 0.19
C TYR A 807 -33.35 -11.95 1.62
N THR A 808 -32.39 -11.04 1.79
CA THR A 808 -32.01 -10.43 3.07
C THR A 808 -32.32 -8.94 3.09
N GLY A 809 -33.30 -8.51 3.87
CA GLY A 809 -33.57 -7.10 4.16
C GLY A 809 -33.65 -6.84 5.66
N ASP A 810 -33.84 -5.58 6.04
CA ASP A 810 -34.17 -5.23 7.44
C ASP A 810 -35.50 -5.87 7.88
N ASN A 811 -35.80 -5.81 9.18
CA ASN A 811 -36.97 -6.50 9.73
C ASN A 811 -38.26 -5.68 9.67
N HIS A 812 -38.28 -4.59 8.89
CA HIS A 812 -39.49 -3.82 8.67
C HIS A 812 -40.49 -4.60 7.81
N GLY A 813 -41.79 -4.47 8.07
CA GLY A 813 -42.84 -5.23 7.38
C GLY A 813 -42.93 -4.96 5.86
N SER A 814 -42.35 -3.86 5.38
CA SER A 814 -42.21 -3.59 3.94
C SER A 814 -41.37 -4.65 3.23
N ASN A 815 -40.37 -5.24 3.91
CA ASN A 815 -39.56 -6.32 3.35
C ASN A 815 -40.33 -7.64 3.24
N ASP A 816 -41.30 -7.90 4.12
CA ASP A 816 -42.20 -9.05 4.00
C ASP A 816 -43.15 -8.88 2.82
N LYS A 817 -43.74 -7.69 2.66
CA LYS A 817 -44.56 -7.35 1.48
C LYS A 817 -43.76 -7.49 0.18
N LEU A 818 -42.51 -7.02 0.17
CA LEU A 818 -41.61 -7.17 -0.97
C LEU A 818 -41.33 -8.65 -1.31
N CYS A 819 -41.12 -9.51 -0.31
CA CYS A 819 -40.92 -10.94 -0.55
C CYS A 819 -42.18 -11.62 -1.13
N HIS A 820 -43.38 -11.22 -0.71
CA HIS A 820 -44.62 -11.72 -1.33
C HIS A 820 -44.75 -11.28 -2.79
N LEU A 821 -44.43 -10.02 -3.11
CA LEU A 821 -44.43 -9.53 -4.50
C LEU A 821 -43.41 -10.29 -5.37
N LEU A 822 -42.20 -10.53 -4.84
CA LEU A 822 -41.18 -11.34 -5.50
C LEU A 822 -41.65 -12.79 -5.71
N ALA A 823 -42.30 -13.41 -4.72
CA ALA A 823 -42.84 -14.75 -4.83
C ALA A 823 -43.89 -14.85 -5.95
N ASN A 824 -44.83 -13.91 -6.00
CA ASN A 824 -45.87 -13.86 -7.03
C ASN A 824 -45.27 -13.69 -8.44
N TYR A 825 -44.34 -12.75 -8.60
CA TYR A 825 -43.64 -12.55 -9.87
C TYR A 825 -42.89 -13.79 -10.34
N LEU A 826 -42.17 -14.45 -9.44
CA LEU A 826 -41.46 -15.69 -9.77
C LEU A 826 -42.43 -16.82 -10.13
N GLN A 827 -43.56 -16.92 -9.41
CA GLN A 827 -44.61 -17.90 -9.70
C GLN A 827 -45.25 -17.68 -11.08
N GLU A 828 -45.54 -16.42 -11.45
CA GLU A 828 -46.01 -16.05 -12.79
C GLU A 828 -45.00 -16.42 -13.89
N LYS A 829 -43.70 -16.39 -13.57
CA LYS A 829 -42.60 -16.85 -14.44
C LYS A 829 -42.31 -18.35 -14.35
N GLY A 830 -43.14 -19.12 -13.64
CA GLY A 830 -43.00 -20.58 -13.50
C GLY A 830 -41.91 -21.04 -12.51
N VAL A 831 -41.48 -20.18 -11.59
CA VAL A 831 -40.45 -20.47 -10.59
C VAL A 831 -41.08 -20.47 -9.19
N TYR A 832 -41.13 -21.65 -8.57
CA TYR A 832 -41.59 -21.76 -7.19
C TYR A 832 -40.59 -21.12 -6.20
N TRP A 833 -41.04 -20.08 -5.51
CA TRP A 833 -40.26 -19.37 -4.49
C TRP A 833 -41.16 -18.96 -3.32
N GLU A 834 -40.96 -19.59 -2.16
CA GLU A 834 -41.79 -19.37 -0.98
C GLU A 834 -41.27 -18.22 -0.13
N ALA A 835 -42.08 -17.17 0.04
CA ALA A 835 -41.64 -15.91 0.65
C ALA A 835 -41.06 -16.07 2.07
N LYS A 836 -41.76 -16.81 2.95
CA LYS A 836 -41.34 -16.99 4.35
C LYS A 836 -40.03 -17.76 4.46
N THR A 837 -39.94 -18.94 3.86
CA THR A 837 -38.76 -19.80 4.00
C THR A 837 -37.52 -19.25 3.29
N ARG A 838 -37.68 -18.29 2.37
CA ARG A 838 -36.60 -17.63 1.64
C ARG A 838 -36.20 -16.25 2.17
N ARG A 839 -36.89 -15.77 3.19
CA ARG A 839 -36.59 -14.52 3.89
C ARG A 839 -35.51 -14.75 4.95
N ILE A 840 -34.43 -13.98 4.87
CA ILE A 840 -33.36 -13.95 5.89
C ILE A 840 -33.39 -12.62 6.63
N ARG A 841 -33.90 -12.62 7.85
CA ARG A 841 -33.93 -11.46 8.75
C ARG A 841 -32.51 -10.89 8.99
N CYS A 842 -32.37 -9.56 8.93
CA CYS A 842 -31.06 -8.91 9.11
C CYS A 842 -30.65 -8.96 10.58
N HIS A 843 -29.61 -9.75 10.92
CA HIS A 843 -29.16 -9.90 12.30
C HIS A 843 -28.70 -8.60 12.95
N GLY A 844 -27.95 -7.75 12.23
CA GLY A 844 -27.55 -6.45 12.75
C GLY A 844 -28.75 -5.54 13.08
N HIS A 845 -29.84 -5.64 12.32
CA HIS A 845 -31.08 -4.92 12.63
C HIS A 845 -31.82 -5.53 13.82
N ILE A 846 -31.78 -6.85 14.02
CA ILE A 846 -32.32 -7.51 15.24
C ILE A 846 -31.61 -6.99 16.48
N VAL A 847 -30.27 -6.98 16.47
CA VAL A 847 -29.46 -6.45 17.57
C VAL A 847 -29.79 -4.98 17.82
N ASN A 848 -29.91 -4.17 16.76
CA ASN A 848 -30.31 -2.78 16.91
C ASN A 848 -31.69 -2.63 17.57
N LEU A 849 -32.70 -3.39 17.16
CA LEU A 849 -34.03 -3.33 17.77
C LEU A 849 -34.02 -3.75 19.24
N ALA A 850 -33.31 -4.83 19.58
CA ALA A 850 -33.19 -5.30 20.95
C ALA A 850 -32.48 -4.28 21.84
N VAL A 851 -31.41 -3.65 21.36
CA VAL A 851 -30.71 -2.61 22.13
C VAL A 851 -31.53 -1.31 22.19
N GLN A 852 -32.25 -0.94 21.14
CA GLN A 852 -33.16 0.22 21.22
C GLN A 852 -34.25 0.00 22.26
N ALA A 853 -34.79 -1.22 22.38
CA ALA A 853 -35.73 -1.57 23.44
C ALA A 853 -35.10 -1.45 24.84
N PHE A 854 -33.83 -1.84 24.99
CA PHE A 854 -33.09 -1.65 26.23
C PHE A 854 -32.92 -0.16 26.58
N LEU A 855 -32.55 0.66 25.60
CA LEU A 855 -32.15 2.05 25.81
C LEU A 855 -33.33 3.03 26.00
N PHE A 856 -34.48 2.76 25.39
CA PHE A 856 -35.53 3.76 25.20
C PHE A 856 -36.92 3.38 25.73
N ILE A 857 -37.05 2.27 26.48
CA ILE A 857 -38.34 1.93 27.09
C ILE A 857 -38.59 2.78 28.34
N ASP A 858 -39.73 3.48 28.39
CA ASP A 858 -40.04 4.47 29.44
C ASP A 858 -41.37 4.18 30.18
N SER A 859 -42.05 3.05 29.94
CA SER A 859 -43.27 2.70 30.68
C SER A 859 -43.12 1.44 31.53
N GLU A 860 -43.34 1.61 32.83
CA GLU A 860 -43.40 0.54 33.82
C GLU A 860 -44.41 -0.54 33.39
N GLU A 861 -45.49 -0.18 32.69
CA GLU A 861 -46.44 -1.14 32.11
C GLU A 861 -45.87 -1.95 30.93
N ALA A 862 -45.05 -1.38 30.06
CA ALA A 862 -44.47 -2.13 28.94
C ALA A 862 -43.31 -3.01 29.40
N ALA A 863 -42.55 -2.57 30.40
CA ALA A 863 -41.57 -3.39 31.10
C ALA A 863 -42.24 -4.54 31.87
N ARG A 864 -43.35 -4.27 32.57
CA ARG A 864 -44.13 -5.29 33.28
C ARG A 864 -44.77 -6.29 32.32
N ALA A 865 -45.35 -5.85 31.20
CA ALA A 865 -45.88 -6.76 30.19
C ALA A 865 -44.77 -7.60 29.51
N ALA A 866 -43.56 -7.06 29.37
CA ALA A 866 -42.40 -7.84 28.91
C ALA A 866 -41.91 -8.84 29.98
N LEU A 867 -41.98 -8.48 31.27
CA LEU A 867 -41.68 -9.38 32.39
C LEU A 867 -42.72 -10.51 32.50
N GLU A 868 -44.01 -10.19 32.40
CA GLU A 868 -45.12 -11.16 32.35
C GLU A 868 -44.96 -12.12 31.16
N HIS A 869 -44.57 -11.63 29.98
CA HIS A 869 -44.28 -12.47 28.81
C HIS A 869 -43.01 -13.35 28.98
N ILE A 870 -42.02 -12.93 29.78
CA ILE A 870 -40.85 -13.78 30.07
C ILE A 870 -41.21 -14.87 31.10
N GLU A 871 -42.19 -14.61 31.97
CA GLU A 871 -42.66 -15.54 32.99
C GLU A 871 -43.74 -16.51 32.47
N ASP A 872 -44.56 -16.12 31.47
CA ASP A 872 -45.52 -16.98 30.78
C ASP A 872 -45.00 -17.47 29.42
N THR A 873 -44.88 -18.80 29.25
CA THR A 873 -44.42 -19.48 28.02
C THR A 873 -45.36 -19.38 26.79
N ASP A 874 -46.31 -18.44 26.73
CA ASP A 874 -47.32 -18.38 25.66
C ASP A 874 -46.99 -17.31 24.60
N GLU A 875 -46.69 -17.78 23.38
CA GLU A 875 -46.16 -17.00 22.25
C GLU A 875 -47.29 -16.32 21.44
N SER A 876 -47.85 -15.21 21.89
CA SER A 876 -48.45 -14.26 20.93
C SER A 876 -48.72 -12.87 21.52
N ALA A 877 -48.43 -11.85 20.70
CA ALA A 877 -48.97 -10.48 20.77
C ALA A 877 -48.11 -9.31 21.31
N PHE A 878 -46.77 -9.33 21.21
CA PHE A 878 -45.96 -8.12 21.51
C PHE A 878 -45.39 -7.37 20.28
N GLY A 879 -45.55 -7.94 19.08
CA GLY A 879 -44.57 -7.72 18.00
C GLY A 879 -44.75 -6.54 17.04
N THR A 880 -45.95 -6.08 16.75
CA THR A 880 -46.18 -5.15 15.62
C THR A 880 -46.26 -3.67 16.01
N ASP A 881 -46.48 -3.36 17.28
CA ASP A 881 -46.76 -1.99 17.76
C ASP A 881 -45.62 -1.38 18.62
N PHE A 882 -44.59 -2.18 19.00
CA PHE A 882 -43.55 -1.72 19.95
C PHE A 882 -42.57 -0.68 19.36
N SER A 883 -42.14 -0.84 18.10
CA SER A 883 -41.17 0.08 17.48
C SER A 883 -41.80 1.42 17.05
N GLU A 884 -43.11 1.48 16.86
CA GLU A 884 -43.85 2.72 16.61
C GLU A 884 -44.12 3.49 17.90
N ARG A 885 -44.36 2.79 19.03
CA ARG A 885 -44.52 3.36 20.38
C ARG A 885 -43.26 4.06 20.93
N ILE A 886 -42.06 3.63 20.52
CA ILE A 886 -40.77 4.25 20.94
C ILE A 886 -40.53 5.63 20.27
N LYS A 887 -41.06 5.87 19.06
CA LYS A 887 -40.82 7.12 18.31
C LYS A 887 -41.34 8.39 19.02
N PRO A 888 -42.58 8.44 19.56
CA PRO A 888 -43.08 9.63 20.27
C PRO A 888 -42.40 9.88 21.62
N GLN A 889 -41.88 8.85 22.30
CA GLN A 889 -41.14 9.00 23.57
C GLN A 889 -39.81 9.76 23.39
N ARG A 890 -39.16 9.63 22.21
CA ARG A 890 -37.93 10.37 21.85
C ARG A 890 -38.10 11.89 21.81
N ALA A 891 -39.32 12.39 21.58
CA ALA A 891 -39.61 13.82 21.46
C ALA A 891 -39.80 14.53 22.81
N GLN A 892 -39.83 13.80 23.94
CA GLN A 892 -40.21 14.34 25.26
C GLN A 892 -39.01 14.76 26.15
N GLY A 893 -37.80 14.80 25.58
CA GLY A 893 -36.57 15.32 26.20
C GLY A 893 -35.58 14.23 26.64
N TRP A 894 -34.30 14.36 26.22
CA TRP A 894 -33.27 13.32 26.39
C TRP A 894 -32.98 12.93 27.85
N ARG A 895 -33.22 13.82 28.82
CA ARG A 895 -33.00 13.54 30.26
C ARG A 895 -33.83 12.39 30.82
N ARG A 896 -34.94 12.03 30.16
CA ARG A 896 -35.78 10.88 30.56
C ARG A 896 -35.05 9.54 30.40
N LEU A 897 -34.01 9.48 29.58
CA LEU A 897 -33.12 8.33 29.46
C LEU A 897 -32.15 8.17 30.65
N GLY A 898 -32.39 8.91 31.73
CA GLY A 898 -31.57 8.91 32.94
C GLY A 898 -30.13 9.34 32.67
N PRO A 899 -29.13 8.67 33.27
CA PRO A 899 -27.72 9.02 33.13
C PRO A 899 -27.24 9.09 31.67
N LEU A 900 -27.73 8.21 30.80
CA LEU A 900 -27.31 8.18 29.41
C LEU A 900 -27.82 9.41 28.63
N GLY A 901 -29.01 9.89 28.97
CA GLY A 901 -29.57 11.14 28.46
C GLY A 901 -28.77 12.38 28.87
N LYS A 902 -28.27 12.41 30.11
CA LYS A 902 -27.37 13.46 30.58
C LYS A 902 -26.05 13.47 29.81
N VAL A 903 -25.49 12.28 29.52
CA VAL A 903 -24.27 12.14 28.69
C VAL A 903 -24.47 12.71 27.28
N HIS A 904 -25.63 12.45 26.67
CA HIS A 904 -26.00 13.07 25.38
C HIS A 904 -25.97 14.60 25.46
N ASN A 905 -26.67 15.19 26.44
CA ASN A 905 -26.72 16.63 26.63
C ASN A 905 -25.35 17.26 26.88
N ILE A 906 -24.49 16.61 27.68
CA ILE A 906 -23.10 17.05 27.89
C ILE A 906 -22.32 17.07 26.57
N SER A 907 -22.47 16.03 25.73
CA SER A 907 -21.79 15.96 24.43
C SER A 907 -22.29 17.03 23.46
N ILE A 908 -23.60 17.29 23.43
CA ILE A 908 -24.20 18.38 22.65
C ILE A 908 -23.65 19.73 23.09
N HIS A 909 -23.74 20.05 24.39
CA HIS A 909 -23.24 21.30 24.96
C HIS A 909 -21.76 21.56 24.65
N MET A 910 -20.95 20.50 24.62
CA MET A 910 -19.53 20.54 24.23
C MET A 910 -19.32 20.85 22.75
N ARG A 911 -20.19 20.35 21.87
CA ARG A 911 -20.03 20.45 20.42
C ARG A 911 -20.72 21.67 19.81
N GLU A 912 -21.68 22.27 20.50
CA GLU A 912 -22.36 23.51 20.07
C GLU A 912 -21.44 24.72 19.99
N ASN A 913 -20.26 24.65 20.61
CA ASN A 913 -19.32 25.75 20.65
C ASN A 913 -17.89 25.27 20.36
N ASP A 914 -17.28 25.82 19.31
CA ASP A 914 -15.93 25.44 18.87
C ASP A 914 -14.87 25.63 19.94
N TYR A 915 -15.01 26.64 20.81
CA TYR A 915 -14.09 26.84 21.93
C TYR A 915 -14.21 25.69 22.93
N ARG A 916 -15.43 25.32 23.34
CA ARG A 916 -15.68 24.20 24.29
C ARG A 916 -15.16 22.88 23.72
N TRP A 917 -15.42 22.63 22.44
CA TRP A 917 -14.94 21.43 21.73
C TRP A 917 -13.42 21.37 21.69
N ASN A 918 -12.76 22.45 21.25
CA ASN A 918 -11.30 22.51 21.14
C ASN A 918 -10.65 22.39 22.52
N GLU A 919 -11.23 23.02 23.54
CA GLU A 919 -10.69 23.01 24.89
C GLU A 919 -10.77 21.61 25.53
N PHE A 920 -11.92 20.95 25.43
CA PHE A 920 -12.06 19.57 25.90
C PHE A 920 -11.11 18.65 25.14
N LYS A 921 -11.06 18.74 23.80
CA LYS A 921 -10.19 17.92 22.96
C LYS A 921 -8.71 18.14 23.26
N LYS A 922 -8.28 19.37 23.53
CA LYS A 922 -6.89 19.71 23.92
C LYS A 922 -6.51 19.05 25.24
N ARG A 923 -7.44 18.98 26.20
CA ARG A 923 -7.19 18.40 27.52
C ARG A 923 -7.26 16.88 27.53
N ALA A 924 -8.28 16.30 26.89
CA ALA A 924 -8.56 14.87 26.90
C ALA A 924 -7.89 14.09 25.76
N GLY A 925 -7.28 14.78 24.77
CA GLY A 925 -6.69 14.18 23.56
C GLY A 925 -7.72 13.65 22.55
N ARG A 926 -9.00 13.59 22.92
CA ARG A 926 -10.13 13.13 22.11
C ARG A 926 -11.42 13.82 22.57
N SER A 927 -12.38 14.04 21.66
CA SER A 927 -13.70 14.56 22.01
C SER A 927 -14.72 13.43 22.19
N LEU A 928 -15.82 13.71 22.89
CA LEU A 928 -16.99 12.84 22.87
C LEU A 928 -17.59 12.78 21.45
N GLY A 929 -18.09 11.59 21.07
CA GLY A 929 -18.84 11.40 19.83
C GLY A 929 -20.26 11.97 19.95
N LEU A 930 -20.99 12.03 18.83
CA LEU A 930 -22.45 12.17 18.90
C LEU A 930 -23.08 10.81 18.64
N ASP A 931 -24.12 10.53 19.41
CA ASP A 931 -25.04 9.46 19.15
C ASP A 931 -25.99 9.82 17.98
N ASN A 932 -26.63 8.78 17.47
CA ASN A 932 -27.63 8.80 16.42
C ASN A 932 -28.81 7.99 16.95
N ASP A 933 -29.96 8.64 16.97
CA ASP A 933 -31.27 8.15 17.40
C ASP A 933 -31.73 6.85 16.71
N THR A 934 -31.23 6.57 15.51
CA THR A 934 -31.54 5.34 14.76
C THR A 934 -30.49 4.23 14.87
N ARG A 935 -29.27 4.52 15.33
CA ARG A 935 -28.14 3.57 15.35
C ARG A 935 -27.54 3.41 16.74
N TRP A 936 -27.89 2.32 17.41
CA TRP A 936 -27.47 2.04 18.78
C TRP A 936 -25.93 2.05 18.99
N ASN A 937 -25.16 1.65 17.97
CA ASN A 937 -23.68 1.65 17.98
C ASN A 937 -23.07 3.00 18.38
N SER A 938 -23.70 4.09 17.94
CA SER A 938 -23.24 5.45 18.23
C SER A 938 -23.43 5.82 19.71
N TRP A 939 -24.54 5.38 20.31
CA TRP A 939 -24.79 5.48 21.75
C TRP A 939 -23.78 4.69 22.57
N PHE A 940 -23.46 3.46 22.15
CA PHE A 940 -22.43 2.66 22.82
C PHE A 940 -21.04 3.30 22.74
N LEU A 941 -20.65 3.85 21.59
CA LEU A 941 -19.37 4.54 21.43
C LEU A 941 -19.29 5.83 22.24
N LEU A 942 -20.39 6.58 22.33
CA LEU A 942 -20.50 7.74 23.22
C LEU A 942 -20.30 7.30 24.67
N LEU A 943 -21.07 6.32 25.13
CA LEU A 943 -20.99 5.78 26.49
C LEU A 943 -19.57 5.26 26.83
N ASP A 944 -18.99 4.43 25.97
CA ASP A 944 -17.66 3.86 26.17
C ASP A 944 -16.59 4.96 26.22
N THR A 945 -16.67 5.95 25.32
CA THR A 945 -15.73 7.09 25.32
C THR A 945 -15.89 7.93 26.58
N THR A 946 -17.13 8.18 27.02
CA THR A 946 -17.43 8.95 28.24
C THR A 946 -16.85 8.27 29.48
N LEU A 947 -17.01 6.95 29.62
CA LEU A 947 -16.42 6.20 30.73
C LEU A 947 -14.89 6.16 30.67
N ASN A 948 -14.30 6.00 29.48
CA ASN A 948 -12.84 6.05 29.30
C ASN A 948 -12.25 7.45 29.60
N LEU A 949 -13.05 8.50 29.46
CA LEU A 949 -12.66 9.89 29.72
C LEU A 949 -13.31 10.46 31.00
N GLN A 950 -13.73 9.60 31.93
CA GLN A 950 -14.52 10.00 33.11
C GLN A 950 -13.94 11.22 33.83
N SER A 951 -12.64 11.21 34.17
CA SER A 951 -11.99 12.33 34.87
C SER A 951 -12.03 13.66 34.11
N TYR A 952 -12.02 13.61 32.77
CA TYR A 952 -12.12 14.79 31.92
C TYR A 952 -13.57 15.27 31.78
N VAL A 953 -14.53 14.36 31.72
CA VAL A 953 -15.96 14.70 31.70
C VAL A 953 -16.38 15.30 33.06
N GLU A 954 -15.90 14.74 34.17
CA GLU A 954 -16.06 15.29 35.51
C GLU A 954 -15.48 16.71 35.65
N TRP A 955 -14.31 16.95 35.06
CA TRP A 955 -13.75 18.29 34.97
C TRP A 955 -14.64 19.23 34.15
N TYR A 956 -15.16 18.76 33.01
CA TYR A 956 -15.99 19.55 32.10
C TYR A 956 -17.32 19.96 32.76
N GLN A 957 -18.03 19.01 33.40
CA GLN A 957 -19.27 19.30 34.13
C GLN A 957 -19.05 20.22 35.34
N LYS A 958 -17.87 20.18 35.99
CA LYS A 958 -17.52 21.12 37.06
C LYS A 958 -17.26 22.52 36.52
N LYS A 959 -16.56 22.62 35.39
CA LYS A 959 -16.23 23.89 34.75
C LYS A 959 -17.48 24.62 34.23
N TYR A 960 -18.37 23.89 33.56
CA TYR A 960 -19.60 24.42 32.99
C TYR A 960 -20.82 24.10 33.86
N TYR A 961 -20.65 24.08 35.18
CA TYR A 961 -21.68 23.65 36.12
C TYR A 961 -22.97 24.49 36.02
N GLN A 962 -22.87 25.79 35.77
CA GLN A 962 -24.05 26.65 35.62
C GLN A 962 -24.91 26.23 34.42
N ASP A 963 -24.28 25.84 33.32
CA ASP A 963 -24.97 25.42 32.09
C ASP A 963 -25.45 23.96 32.16
N LEU A 964 -24.72 23.10 32.90
CA LEU A 964 -24.93 21.65 32.98
C LEU A 964 -25.51 21.18 34.32
N ARG A 965 -26.09 22.06 35.13
CA ARG A 965 -26.60 21.73 36.47
C ARG A 965 -27.55 20.53 36.45
N ASP A 966 -28.49 20.54 35.51
CA ASP A 966 -29.53 19.51 35.38
C ASP A 966 -28.99 18.23 34.70
N ASP A 967 -27.83 18.31 34.05
CA ASP A 967 -27.14 17.20 33.39
C ASP A 967 -25.92 16.71 34.16
N TYR A 968 -25.71 17.19 35.39
CA TYR A 968 -24.58 16.77 36.21
C TYR A 968 -24.72 15.28 36.57
N LEU A 969 -23.67 14.51 36.29
CA LEU A 969 -23.60 13.08 36.58
C LEU A 969 -23.10 12.86 38.01
N THR A 970 -23.91 12.21 38.84
CA THR A 970 -23.53 11.81 40.21
C THR A 970 -22.69 10.53 40.22
N PRO A 971 -21.99 10.21 41.33
CA PRO A 971 -21.24 8.95 41.45
C PRO A 971 -22.09 7.69 41.18
N ASP A 972 -23.33 7.67 41.65
CA ASP A 972 -24.25 6.55 41.41
C ASP A 972 -24.64 6.44 39.93
N GLU A 973 -24.83 7.58 39.26
CA GLU A 973 -25.13 7.63 37.83
C GLU A 973 -23.92 7.18 36.98
N TRP A 974 -22.69 7.50 37.40
CA TRP A 974 -21.47 6.95 36.79
C TRP A 974 -21.39 5.42 36.94
N SER A 975 -21.77 4.88 38.10
CA SER A 975 -21.86 3.44 38.31
C SER A 975 -22.91 2.80 37.39
N ALA A 976 -24.10 3.40 37.29
CA ALA A 976 -25.17 2.95 36.40
C ALA A 976 -24.78 2.96 34.90
N LEU A 977 -24.02 3.98 34.47
CA LEU A 977 -23.43 4.03 33.12
C LEU A 977 -22.43 2.88 32.91
N GLY A 978 -21.62 2.55 33.92
CA GLY A 978 -20.71 1.41 33.91
C GLY A 978 -21.44 0.06 33.75
N GLU A 979 -22.52 -0.15 34.49
CA GLU A 979 -23.37 -1.36 34.36
C GLU A 979 -24.01 -1.45 32.98
N THR A 980 -24.53 -0.33 32.48
CA THR A 980 -25.11 -0.22 31.13
C THR A 980 -24.08 -0.60 30.06
N ARG A 981 -22.86 -0.05 30.15
CA ARG A 981 -21.77 -0.37 29.21
C ARG A 981 -21.39 -1.85 29.28
N ALA A 982 -21.33 -2.42 30.47
CA ALA A 982 -21.03 -3.84 30.65
C ALA A 982 -22.09 -4.74 30.01
N PHE A 983 -23.38 -4.40 30.15
CA PHE A 983 -24.47 -5.13 29.51
C PHE A 983 -24.44 -5.03 27.98
N LEU A 984 -24.15 -3.85 27.43
CA LEU A 984 -24.16 -3.60 25.98
C LEU A 984 -22.89 -4.11 25.26
N GLN A 985 -21.79 -4.36 25.97
CA GLN A 985 -20.52 -4.75 25.35
C GLN A 985 -20.60 -6.01 24.47
N PRO A 986 -21.30 -7.10 24.85
CA PRO A 986 -21.45 -8.27 23.97
C PRO A 986 -22.21 -7.98 22.68
N PHE A 987 -23.25 -7.14 22.73
CA PHE A 987 -23.99 -6.71 21.53
C PHE A 987 -23.07 -5.96 20.55
N TRP A 988 -22.12 -5.19 21.08
CA TRP A 988 -21.19 -4.40 20.27
C TRP A 988 -20.23 -5.34 19.53
N LYS A 989 -19.61 -6.28 20.27
CA LYS A 989 -18.74 -7.31 19.69
C LYS A 989 -19.46 -8.13 18.61
N ILE A 990 -20.71 -8.51 18.87
CA ILE A 990 -21.52 -9.29 17.92
C ILE A 990 -21.86 -8.49 16.67
N THR A 991 -22.20 -7.21 16.82
CA THR A 991 -22.45 -6.33 15.67
C THR A 991 -21.21 -6.23 14.78
N GLN A 992 -20.02 -6.03 15.37
CA GLN A 992 -18.75 -6.05 14.61
C GLN A 992 -18.47 -7.38 13.89
N LEU A 993 -18.91 -8.51 14.45
CA LEU A 993 -18.73 -9.84 13.85
C LEU A 993 -19.71 -10.14 12.72
N THR A 994 -20.83 -9.42 12.66
CA THR A 994 -21.98 -9.72 11.79
C THR A 994 -22.32 -8.59 10.83
N GLU A 995 -21.55 -7.49 10.85
CA GLU A 995 -21.60 -6.42 9.87
C GLU A 995 -20.54 -6.57 8.76
N GLY A 996 -20.77 -5.90 7.63
CA GLY A 996 -19.81 -5.83 6.52
C GLY A 996 -19.87 -6.97 5.50
N ARG A 997 -18.97 -6.92 4.51
CA ARG A 997 -18.95 -7.82 3.34
C ARG A 997 -18.73 -9.29 3.71
N TYR A 998 -17.98 -9.54 4.77
CA TYR A 998 -17.59 -10.88 5.22
C TYR A 998 -18.58 -11.51 6.22
N ALA A 999 -19.69 -10.83 6.51
CA ALA A 999 -20.74 -11.40 7.35
C ALA A 999 -21.41 -12.59 6.64
N THR A 1000 -21.41 -13.73 7.32
CA THR A 1000 -21.97 -15.01 6.85
C THR A 1000 -23.10 -15.48 7.76
N LEU A 1001 -24.05 -16.23 7.19
CA LEU A 1001 -25.27 -16.65 7.87
C LEU A 1001 -25.01 -17.58 9.08
N ASP A 1002 -23.91 -18.35 9.05
CA ASP A 1002 -23.55 -19.26 10.14
C ASP A 1002 -23.28 -18.53 11.46
N ARG A 1003 -22.94 -17.24 11.40
CA ARG A 1003 -22.68 -16.43 12.59
C ARG A 1003 -23.98 -16.03 13.29
N SER A 1004 -25.08 -15.84 12.57
CA SER A 1004 -26.33 -15.28 13.11
C SER A 1004 -26.89 -16.07 14.29
N LEU A 1005 -27.25 -17.35 14.09
CA LEU A 1005 -27.79 -18.17 15.18
C LEU A 1005 -26.76 -18.41 16.29
N PHE A 1006 -25.48 -18.56 15.92
CA PHE A 1006 -24.43 -18.76 16.90
C PHE A 1006 -24.28 -17.55 17.84
N THR A 1007 -24.29 -16.33 17.31
CA THR A 1007 -24.22 -15.12 18.13
C THR A 1007 -25.54 -14.87 18.87
N MET A 1008 -26.67 -15.27 18.31
CA MET A 1008 -27.95 -15.27 19.02
C MET A 1008 -27.92 -16.20 20.24
N ASP A 1009 -27.38 -17.42 20.15
CA ASP A 1009 -27.23 -18.33 21.29
C ASP A 1009 -26.37 -17.70 22.41
N VAL A 1010 -25.31 -16.98 22.01
CA VAL A 1010 -24.45 -16.24 22.95
C VAL A 1010 -25.22 -15.10 23.62
N LEU A 1011 -26.03 -14.34 22.88
CA LEU A 1011 -26.88 -13.28 23.44
C LEU A 1011 -27.94 -13.84 24.37
N HIS A 1012 -28.61 -14.93 24.00
CA HIS A 1012 -29.60 -15.58 24.87
C HIS A 1012 -28.98 -15.97 26.22
N LYS A 1013 -27.78 -16.57 26.21
CA LYS A 1013 -27.04 -16.87 27.46
C LYS A 1013 -26.68 -15.60 28.24
N HIS A 1014 -26.25 -14.54 27.55
CA HIS A 1014 -25.94 -13.24 28.16
C HIS A 1014 -27.17 -12.62 28.81
N TYR A 1015 -28.33 -12.64 28.15
CA TYR A 1015 -29.60 -12.20 28.72
C TYR A 1015 -29.96 -12.98 29.98
N THR A 1016 -29.91 -14.31 29.95
CA THR A 1016 -30.20 -15.15 31.13
C THR A 1016 -29.30 -14.78 32.31
N GLN A 1017 -27.99 -14.64 32.08
CA GLN A 1017 -27.03 -14.29 33.13
C GLN A 1017 -27.24 -12.87 33.65
N ALA A 1018 -27.49 -11.90 32.77
CA ALA A 1018 -27.72 -10.52 33.14
C ALA A 1018 -29.03 -10.35 33.93
N PHE A 1019 -30.10 -11.02 33.50
CA PHE A 1019 -31.40 -10.97 34.16
C PHE A 1019 -31.35 -11.53 35.59
N GLN A 1020 -30.57 -12.60 35.82
CA GLN A 1020 -30.30 -13.15 37.14
C GLN A 1020 -29.41 -12.21 37.98
N LYS A 1021 -28.32 -11.71 37.39
CA LYS A 1021 -27.35 -10.83 38.07
C LYS A 1021 -27.99 -9.55 38.60
N HIS A 1022 -28.90 -8.96 37.85
CA HIS A 1022 -29.52 -7.67 38.17
C HIS A 1022 -30.89 -7.81 38.87
N SER A 1023 -31.14 -8.92 39.59
CA SER A 1023 -32.40 -9.13 40.32
C SER A 1023 -32.72 -8.03 41.34
N GLY A 1024 -31.70 -7.41 41.95
CA GLY A 1024 -31.84 -6.31 42.90
C GLY A 1024 -31.97 -4.91 42.28
N ASN A 1025 -31.86 -4.77 40.96
CA ASN A 1025 -31.99 -3.49 40.25
C ASN A 1025 -33.21 -3.55 39.31
N ALA A 1026 -34.38 -3.16 39.85
CA ALA A 1026 -35.66 -3.26 39.15
C ALA A 1026 -35.66 -2.52 37.80
N THR A 1027 -35.09 -1.31 37.73
CA THR A 1027 -35.02 -0.50 36.51
C THR A 1027 -34.19 -1.19 35.43
N LEU A 1028 -32.96 -1.62 35.75
CA LEU A 1028 -32.09 -2.27 34.78
C LEU A 1028 -32.65 -3.64 34.35
N ARG A 1029 -33.25 -4.39 35.29
CA ARG A 1029 -33.91 -5.67 35.01
C ARG A 1029 -35.08 -5.50 34.03
N SER A 1030 -35.89 -4.46 34.19
CA SER A 1030 -36.97 -4.08 33.27
C SER A 1030 -36.46 -3.75 31.86
N CYS A 1031 -35.36 -2.98 31.74
CA CYS A 1031 -34.74 -2.70 30.45
C CYS A 1031 -34.18 -3.97 29.78
N ILE A 1032 -33.57 -4.86 30.55
CA ILE A 1032 -33.09 -6.17 30.07
C ILE A 1032 -34.27 -7.02 29.59
N ALA A 1033 -35.38 -7.05 30.33
CA ALA A 1033 -36.59 -7.78 29.97
C ALA A 1033 -37.15 -7.34 28.62
N ALA A 1034 -37.35 -6.03 28.45
CA ALA A 1034 -37.84 -5.45 27.20
C ALA A 1034 -36.94 -5.79 26.01
N SER A 1035 -35.63 -5.68 26.22
CA SER A 1035 -34.62 -6.04 25.23
C SER A 1035 -34.68 -7.52 24.84
N TRP A 1036 -34.82 -8.40 25.84
CA TRP A 1036 -34.90 -9.83 25.66
C TRP A 1036 -36.18 -10.21 24.91
N ALA A 1037 -37.34 -9.67 25.28
CA ALA A 1037 -38.61 -9.94 24.58
C ALA A 1037 -38.55 -9.60 23.08
N VAL A 1038 -37.95 -8.44 22.73
CA VAL A 1038 -37.73 -8.06 21.33
C VAL A 1038 -36.74 -9.02 20.63
N PHE A 1039 -35.67 -9.41 21.30
CA PHE A 1039 -34.69 -10.35 20.79
C PHE A 1039 -35.31 -11.74 20.52
N ASP A 1040 -36.06 -12.29 21.47
CA ASP A 1040 -36.66 -13.63 21.40
C ASP A 1040 -37.69 -13.74 20.28
N LYS A 1041 -38.52 -12.69 20.07
CA LYS A 1041 -39.41 -12.62 18.89
C LYS A 1041 -38.65 -12.89 17.59
N TYR A 1042 -37.50 -12.25 17.41
CA TYR A 1042 -36.72 -12.43 16.18
C TYR A 1042 -35.88 -13.70 16.18
N TYR A 1043 -35.54 -14.23 17.36
CA TYR A 1043 -34.95 -15.56 17.49
C TYR A 1043 -35.95 -16.62 16.97
N GLN A 1044 -37.21 -16.60 17.43
CA GLN A 1044 -38.28 -17.47 16.95
C GLN A 1044 -38.50 -17.35 15.44
N LEU A 1045 -38.52 -16.13 14.90
CA LEU A 1045 -38.68 -15.92 13.45
C LEU A 1045 -37.53 -16.51 12.60
N THR A 1046 -36.41 -16.93 13.20
CA THR A 1046 -35.39 -17.68 12.45
C THR A 1046 -35.85 -19.08 12.07
N ASP A 1047 -36.82 -19.67 12.79
CA ASP A 1047 -37.39 -20.98 12.48
C ASP A 1047 -38.18 -20.99 11.17
N GLU A 1048 -38.65 -19.81 10.70
CA GLU A 1048 -39.32 -19.69 9.40
C GLU A 1048 -38.41 -20.12 8.24
N SER A 1049 -37.08 -19.96 8.38
CA SER A 1049 -36.13 -20.30 7.31
C SER A 1049 -35.16 -21.41 7.71
N PRO A 1050 -35.18 -22.57 7.02
CA PRO A 1050 -34.24 -23.66 7.30
C PRO A 1050 -32.78 -23.30 6.95
N ALA A 1051 -32.54 -22.14 6.31
CA ALA A 1051 -31.20 -21.66 5.97
C ALA A 1051 -30.34 -21.41 7.21
N TYR A 1052 -30.94 -20.93 8.30
CA TYR A 1052 -30.22 -20.68 9.54
C TYR A 1052 -29.69 -21.98 10.16
N GLY A 1053 -30.56 -22.99 10.30
CA GLY A 1053 -30.17 -24.32 10.77
C GLY A 1053 -29.14 -24.99 9.84
N ALA A 1054 -29.33 -24.86 8.51
CA ALA A 1054 -28.37 -25.37 7.53
C ALA A 1054 -26.99 -24.73 7.68
N ALA A 1055 -26.91 -23.42 7.95
CA ALA A 1055 -25.65 -22.72 8.11
C ALA A 1055 -24.85 -23.23 9.33
N ILE A 1056 -25.52 -23.53 10.45
CA ILE A 1056 -24.89 -24.13 11.63
C ILE A 1056 -24.43 -25.57 11.34
N ILE A 1057 -25.27 -26.37 10.68
CA ILE A 1057 -24.96 -27.78 10.37
C ILE A 1057 -23.80 -27.91 9.38
N LEU A 1058 -23.73 -27.03 8.38
CA LEU A 1058 -22.67 -27.03 7.37
C LEU A 1058 -21.35 -26.45 7.90
N HIS A 1059 -21.38 -25.72 9.02
CA HIS A 1059 -20.16 -25.16 9.61
C HIS A 1059 -19.25 -26.27 10.16
N PRO A 1060 -17.99 -26.39 9.70
CA PRO A 1060 -17.12 -27.53 10.00
C PRO A 1060 -16.92 -27.82 11.49
N SER A 1061 -16.87 -26.80 12.34
CA SER A 1061 -16.63 -26.93 13.79
C SER A 1061 -17.89 -27.04 14.66
N ARG A 1062 -19.09 -26.72 14.13
CA ARG A 1062 -20.34 -26.68 14.92
C ARG A 1062 -21.18 -27.92 14.65
N ARG A 1063 -21.59 -28.07 13.39
CA ARG A 1063 -22.39 -29.20 12.88
C ARG A 1063 -23.63 -29.45 13.76
N VAL A 1064 -24.16 -30.67 13.70
CA VAL A 1064 -25.27 -31.14 14.56
C VAL A 1064 -24.89 -31.14 16.05
N ALA A 1065 -23.59 -31.22 16.38
CA ALA A 1065 -23.12 -31.24 17.76
C ALA A 1065 -23.45 -29.94 18.51
N HIS A 1066 -23.36 -28.78 17.85
CA HIS A 1066 -23.74 -27.49 18.44
C HIS A 1066 -25.22 -27.46 18.84
N ILE A 1067 -26.10 -27.92 17.94
CA ILE A 1067 -27.55 -28.01 18.19
C ILE A 1067 -27.81 -28.93 19.39
N LYS A 1068 -27.24 -30.14 19.37
CA LYS A 1068 -27.44 -31.12 20.44
C LYS A 1068 -26.97 -30.65 21.81
N LYS A 1069 -25.92 -29.82 21.85
CA LYS A 1069 -25.29 -29.33 23.07
C LYS A 1069 -26.00 -28.11 23.65
N ASN A 1070 -26.39 -27.16 22.80
CA ASN A 1070 -26.83 -25.84 23.25
C ASN A 1070 -28.34 -25.63 23.18
N TRP A 1071 -29.09 -26.47 22.45
CA TRP A 1071 -30.53 -26.28 22.26
C TRP A 1071 -31.35 -27.39 22.96
N PRO A 1072 -32.60 -27.08 23.37
CA PRO A 1072 -33.54 -28.06 23.91
C PRO A 1072 -33.76 -29.25 22.97
N LYS A 1073 -33.92 -30.46 23.53
CA LYS A 1073 -34.15 -31.70 22.76
C LYS A 1073 -35.38 -31.62 21.85
N SER A 1074 -36.42 -30.91 22.28
CA SER A 1074 -37.65 -30.67 21.50
C SER A 1074 -37.37 -29.95 20.18
N TRP A 1075 -36.35 -29.10 20.11
CA TRP A 1075 -36.02 -28.30 18.92
C TRP A 1075 -35.17 -29.06 17.89
N HIS A 1076 -34.53 -30.17 18.28
CA HIS A 1076 -33.58 -30.88 17.41
C HIS A 1076 -34.26 -31.44 16.17
N LYS A 1077 -35.40 -32.11 16.33
CA LYS A 1077 -36.09 -32.78 15.22
C LYS A 1077 -36.65 -31.79 14.19
N PRO A 1078 -37.41 -30.74 14.56
CA PRO A 1078 -37.92 -29.75 13.61
C PRO A 1078 -36.84 -29.14 12.72
N VAL A 1079 -35.71 -28.71 13.30
CA VAL A 1079 -34.61 -28.07 12.54
C VAL A 1079 -33.93 -29.06 11.61
N LEU A 1080 -33.63 -30.27 12.08
CA LEU A 1080 -33.01 -31.30 11.25
C LEU A 1080 -33.91 -31.74 10.10
N ASP A 1081 -35.20 -31.90 10.34
CA ASP A 1081 -36.18 -32.29 9.32
C ASP A 1081 -36.41 -31.16 8.30
N GLY A 1082 -36.44 -29.89 8.74
CA GLY A 1082 -36.49 -28.73 7.86
C GLY A 1082 -35.29 -28.63 6.92
N VAL A 1083 -34.07 -28.81 7.45
CA VAL A 1083 -32.83 -28.82 6.65
C VAL A 1083 -32.79 -30.02 5.71
N ARG A 1084 -33.24 -31.20 6.16
CA ARG A 1084 -33.30 -32.42 5.35
C ARG A 1084 -34.30 -32.29 4.20
N LYS A 1085 -35.51 -31.77 4.46
CA LYS A 1085 -36.51 -31.47 3.43
C LYS A 1085 -35.91 -30.55 2.37
N ARG A 1086 -35.31 -29.45 2.82
CA ARG A 1086 -34.66 -28.47 1.94
C ARG A 1086 -33.53 -29.07 1.08
N TRP A 1087 -32.72 -29.95 1.66
CA TRP A 1087 -31.66 -30.64 0.92
C TRP A 1087 -32.22 -31.55 -0.16
N LYS A 1088 -33.27 -32.32 0.15
CA LYS A 1088 -33.94 -33.20 -0.82
C LYS A 1088 -34.53 -32.41 -1.99
N ASP A 1089 -35.15 -31.27 -1.71
CA ASP A 1089 -35.76 -30.41 -2.74
C ASP A 1089 -34.73 -29.81 -3.71
N TYR A 1090 -33.49 -29.59 -3.25
CA TYR A 1090 -32.43 -28.89 -4.02
C TYR A 1090 -31.35 -29.80 -4.59
N TYR A 1091 -31.14 -30.96 -3.96
CA TYR A 1091 -30.10 -31.92 -4.31
C TYR A 1091 -30.67 -33.35 -4.39
N PRO A 1092 -31.68 -33.59 -5.24
CA PRO A 1092 -32.31 -34.90 -5.36
C PRO A 1092 -31.26 -35.97 -5.71
N GLY A 1093 -31.32 -37.12 -5.04
CA GLY A 1093 -30.41 -38.24 -5.24
C GLY A 1093 -29.05 -38.15 -4.52
N ARG A 1094 -28.75 -37.08 -3.77
CA ARG A 1094 -27.53 -36.98 -2.94
C ARG A 1094 -27.83 -37.29 -1.48
N ASP A 1095 -27.40 -38.48 -1.04
CA ASP A 1095 -27.67 -39.01 0.28
C ASP A 1095 -26.98 -38.18 1.40
N ILE A 1096 -27.77 -37.66 2.34
CA ILE A 1096 -27.31 -36.83 3.48
C ILE A 1096 -26.33 -37.61 4.38
N LEU A 1097 -26.37 -38.95 4.30
CA LEU A 1097 -25.60 -39.90 5.11
C LEU A 1097 -24.09 -39.86 4.85
N ARG A 1098 -23.61 -39.29 3.73
CA ARG A 1098 -22.16 -39.08 3.54
C ARG A 1098 -21.56 -38.03 4.48
N ILE A 1099 -22.36 -37.07 4.97
CA ILE A 1099 -21.93 -36.10 6.00
C ILE A 1099 -21.88 -36.76 7.39
N TYR A 1100 -22.74 -37.77 7.63
CA TYR A 1100 -22.71 -38.60 8.85
C TYR A 1100 -21.52 -39.57 8.89
N ARG A 1101 -20.91 -39.95 7.76
CA ARG A 1101 -19.68 -40.78 7.73
C ARG A 1101 -18.39 -40.04 8.11
N ILE A 1102 -18.46 -38.76 8.47
CA ILE A 1102 -17.38 -38.05 9.16
C ILE A 1102 -17.38 -38.42 10.66
N GLU A 1103 -17.55 -39.70 10.98
CA GLU A 1103 -17.16 -40.30 12.26
C GLU A 1103 -15.83 -41.05 12.12
N CYS A 1104 -15.50 -41.59 10.94
CA CYS A 1104 -14.21 -42.27 10.73
C CYS A 1104 -12.99 -41.32 10.71
N VAL A 1105 -13.19 -40.03 10.45
CA VAL A 1105 -12.11 -39.01 10.52
C VAL A 1105 -11.95 -38.47 11.96
N LEU A 1106 -12.90 -38.77 12.86
CA LEU A 1106 -12.91 -38.26 14.23
C LEU A 1106 -12.06 -39.08 15.23
N ARG A 1107 -11.46 -40.21 14.84
CA ARG A 1107 -10.52 -40.95 15.71
C ARG A 1107 -9.06 -40.46 15.65
N ARG A 1108 -8.72 -39.51 14.78
CA ARG A 1108 -7.35 -38.94 14.68
C ARG A 1108 -7.18 -37.54 15.27
N PHE A 1109 -8.22 -36.96 15.87
CA PHE A 1109 -8.19 -35.59 16.43
C PHE A 1109 -8.50 -35.53 17.94
N ASP A 1110 -8.14 -36.57 18.69
CA ASP A 1110 -8.27 -36.62 20.15
C ASP A 1110 -7.10 -35.97 20.92
N ILE A 1111 -6.40 -34.98 20.35
CA ILE A 1111 -5.27 -34.29 21.01
C ILE A 1111 -5.59 -32.82 21.39
N TYR A 1112 -6.73 -32.26 20.97
CA TYR A 1112 -7.15 -30.94 21.46
C TYR A 1112 -8.30 -31.07 22.47
N ARG A 1113 -7.93 -31.25 23.74
CA ARG A 1113 -8.81 -30.91 24.86
C ARG A 1113 -9.38 -29.51 24.62
N MET A 1114 -10.70 -29.41 24.49
CA MET A 1114 -11.41 -28.14 24.57
C MET A 1114 -10.99 -27.39 25.85
N PRO A 1115 -10.70 -26.07 25.80
CA PRO A 1115 -10.69 -25.26 27.00
C PRO A 1115 -12.07 -25.33 27.65
N ARG A 1116 -12.11 -25.62 28.96
CA ARG A 1116 -13.34 -25.55 29.75
C ARG A 1116 -13.92 -24.14 29.68
N PHE A 1117 -15.24 -24.05 29.51
CA PHE A 1117 -16.01 -22.80 29.33
C PHE A 1117 -16.10 -21.91 30.58
N ASP A 1118 -15.30 -22.15 31.62
CA ASP A 1118 -15.40 -21.46 32.92
C ASP A 1118 -14.40 -20.30 33.09
N ARG A 1119 -13.65 -19.91 32.05
CA ARG A 1119 -12.68 -18.81 32.13
C ARG A 1119 -12.72 -17.85 30.95
N ILE A 1120 -13.91 -17.37 30.57
CA ILE A 1120 -14.00 -16.01 30.03
C ILE A 1120 -14.11 -15.09 31.24
N ARG A 1121 -12.96 -14.78 31.86
CA ARG A 1121 -12.89 -13.65 32.80
C ARG A 1121 -12.94 -12.38 31.96
N PHE A 1122 -14.04 -11.65 32.07
CA PHE A 1122 -14.10 -10.24 31.69
C PHE A 1122 -13.41 -9.46 32.81
N GLU A 1123 -12.07 -9.43 32.81
CA GLU A 1123 -11.34 -8.48 33.65
C GLU A 1123 -11.35 -7.11 32.95
N PRO A 1124 -11.69 -6.01 33.67
CA PRO A 1124 -11.46 -4.67 33.17
C PRO A 1124 -9.95 -4.43 33.13
N ASP A 1125 -9.44 -3.96 31.98
CA ASP A 1125 -8.03 -3.58 31.80
C ASP A 1125 -7.57 -2.71 32.98
N ARG A 1126 -6.53 -3.17 33.69
CA ARG A 1126 -5.70 -2.32 34.54
C ARG A 1126 -4.48 -1.90 33.73
N THR A 1127 -4.22 -0.60 33.81
CA THR A 1127 -3.13 0.26 33.29
C THR A 1127 -3.19 0.63 31.82
#